data_AF-A0A411LIN4-F1
#
_entry.id   AF-A0A411LIN4-F1
#
_cell.length_a   1.000
_cell.length_b   1.000
_cell.length_c   1.000
_cell.angle_alpha   90.00
_cell.angle_beta   90.00
_cell.angle_gamma   90.00
#
_symmetry.space_group_name_H-M   'P 1'
#
loop_
_entity.id
_entity.type
_entity.pdbx_description
1 polymer ?
#
loop_
_entity_poly.entity_id
_entity_poly.type
_entity_poly.pdbx_seq_one_letter_code
_entity_poly.pdbx_strand_id
1 'polypeptide(L)'
;MADPLERYNAKRDFTRTAEPAGTLEPGKGNSFIVQKHDATRLHWDFRLEVDGVLKSWAVTRGPSLDPDEKRLAVRTEDHPLSYATFEGTIPEGQYGGGTVMLWDRGTWSPVAGKSAKDLEDGHLHFILDGERMKGEWLLVRMKPRAKEKRENWLLRKVADAQAGGTDTLTDQALTSVATGRTMAQIAEGKPPKKTPTRKPKVAARKAKAKNGTLPEFRSPALCTLVDQVPAGNGWLHEIKYDGYRALIAIGGGKAQVFTRSGLDWSAKFPGIVAAAADLPVTSALIDGEIVAFKNGRPDFSTLKDAIGTDRPMSLFAFDLLSLDGEDLTGLPLVQRKERLRGIIPKGDETIQFAEHITGSGEALFDKLCAEGLEGIVSKRADSRYPNGRSRDWLKIKCLRRQEFVIVGWLPSDKARRGLKSLLLGVNRDGKLAYAGKVGTGFTQQRMAELRALLDARTRKTTPVEAPRAMVRGAHWVRPDLVAEIAFTETTPDGLLRHPSFIGLREDKPADQVVEERPAPVPSPEASAITITHPYRVIFPDSDLTKGDLADYVAKLAPLMLPWVARRPVSLVRCPQGRARACFFQKHDAGSFGSQVHSIPIREKDGGTEPYLYVEDAEGLRACIQMGSIEFHGWGSSIATLEQPDRMIFDLDPDPSVSFDDVKRAAVHIHDQLAELGLTSFAMLSGGKGVHVVVPLTPQAEWPAVSNFAERFAKALAQGDPARFVAVATKAKRQGRIFIDWLRNQRGATAVMPYSARARAGAPVAAPVAWRELDKVDTAARWTIRDAEELLERAASAGLRGWGVADQILPDV
;
A
#
# COMPACT_ATOMS: atom_id res chain seq x y z
N MET A 1 -21.73 -14.78 -44.61
CA MET A 1 -20.45 -14.43 -43.97
C MET A 1 -19.65 -15.72 -43.87
N ALA A 2 -18.34 -15.68 -44.16
CA ALA A 2 -17.48 -16.84 -43.93
C ALA A 2 -17.50 -17.21 -42.44
N ASP A 3 -17.45 -18.49 -42.11
CA ASP A 3 -17.40 -18.96 -40.73
C ASP A 3 -16.10 -18.44 -40.07
N PRO A 4 -16.18 -17.58 -39.04
CA PRO A 4 -14.99 -17.03 -38.39
C PRO A 4 -14.09 -18.09 -37.74
N LEU A 5 -14.61 -19.30 -37.48
CA LEU A 5 -13.90 -20.41 -36.86
C LEU A 5 -13.34 -21.43 -37.87
N GLU A 6 -13.57 -21.26 -39.18
CA GLU A 6 -13.11 -22.18 -40.22
C GLU A 6 -11.59 -22.42 -40.14
N ARG A 7 -10.82 -21.33 -40.00
CA ARG A 7 -9.36 -21.40 -39.91
C ARG A 7 -8.87 -22.01 -38.59
N TYR A 8 -9.65 -21.89 -37.51
CA TYR A 8 -9.35 -22.52 -36.23
C TYR A 8 -9.51 -24.04 -36.34
N ASN A 9 -10.64 -24.48 -36.90
CA ASN A 9 -10.97 -25.89 -37.11
C ASN A 9 -10.00 -26.57 -38.10
N ALA A 10 -9.65 -25.90 -39.19
CA ALA A 10 -8.74 -26.46 -40.21
C ALA A 10 -7.31 -26.72 -39.72
N LYS A 11 -6.90 -26.08 -38.61
CA LYS A 11 -5.54 -26.21 -38.06
C LYS A 11 -5.40 -27.29 -36.99
N ARG A 12 -6.51 -27.91 -36.55
CA ARG A 12 -6.55 -28.79 -35.38
C ARG A 12 -7.06 -30.17 -35.74
N ASP A 13 -6.45 -31.18 -35.13
CA ASP A 13 -6.95 -32.54 -35.15
C ASP A 13 -7.51 -32.88 -33.76
N PHE A 14 -8.82 -32.72 -33.60
CA PHE A 14 -9.54 -32.93 -32.33
C PHE A 14 -9.55 -34.39 -31.86
N THR A 15 -9.04 -35.33 -32.66
CA THR A 15 -8.79 -36.71 -32.18
C THR A 15 -7.49 -36.83 -31.39
N ARG A 16 -6.60 -35.85 -31.54
CA ARG A 16 -5.27 -35.81 -30.91
C ARG A 16 -5.17 -34.72 -29.85
N THR A 17 -5.77 -33.55 -30.08
CA THR A 17 -5.74 -32.43 -29.13
C THR A 17 -6.94 -32.47 -28.18
N ALA A 18 -6.73 -32.04 -26.93
CA ALA A 18 -7.81 -31.82 -25.96
C ALA A 18 -8.45 -30.43 -26.08
N GLU A 19 -8.03 -29.63 -27.06
CA GLU A 19 -8.63 -28.35 -27.37
C GLU A 19 -10.11 -28.52 -27.82
N PRO A 20 -11.00 -27.60 -27.45
CA PRO A 20 -12.40 -27.68 -27.83
C PRO A 20 -12.60 -27.45 -29.33
N ALA A 21 -13.57 -28.16 -29.93
CA ALA A 21 -13.99 -27.93 -31.31
C ALA A 21 -14.56 -26.51 -31.49
N GLY A 22 -14.34 -25.90 -32.66
CA GLY A 22 -14.79 -24.55 -32.97
C GLY A 22 -16.28 -24.51 -33.28
N THR A 23 -17.09 -24.23 -32.26
CA THR A 23 -18.54 -23.97 -32.39
C THR A 23 -18.86 -22.53 -32.00
N LEU A 24 -19.77 -21.90 -32.75
CA LEU A 24 -20.31 -20.59 -32.39
C LEU A 24 -21.29 -20.74 -31.22
N GLU A 25 -21.09 -19.94 -30.18
CA GLU A 25 -21.94 -19.93 -28.99
C GLU A 25 -22.41 -18.49 -28.68
N PRO A 26 -23.61 -18.32 -28.13
CA PRO A 26 -24.08 -17.00 -27.70
C PRO A 26 -23.23 -16.51 -26.52
N GLY A 27 -22.44 -15.46 -26.79
CA GLY A 27 -21.59 -14.79 -25.83
C GLY A 27 -22.21 -13.52 -25.24
N LYS A 28 -21.58 -12.95 -24.21
CA LYS A 28 -21.96 -11.65 -23.61
C LYS A 28 -21.33 -10.45 -24.31
N GLY A 29 -20.36 -10.69 -25.20
CA GLY A 29 -19.62 -9.66 -25.95
C GLY A 29 -18.63 -8.87 -25.13
N ASN A 30 -18.28 -9.33 -23.92
CA ASN A 30 -17.48 -8.54 -22.98
C ASN A 30 -16.46 -9.36 -22.18
N SER A 31 -16.23 -10.64 -22.46
CA SER A 31 -15.17 -11.40 -21.78
C SER A 31 -13.81 -11.19 -22.43
N PHE A 32 -12.75 -11.27 -21.63
CA PHE A 32 -11.40 -11.39 -22.13
C PHE A 32 -10.65 -12.48 -21.37
N ILE A 33 -9.64 -13.04 -22.03
CA ILE A 33 -8.71 -13.97 -21.41
C ILE A 33 -7.29 -13.71 -21.88
N VAL A 34 -6.34 -14.21 -21.11
CA VAL A 34 -4.95 -14.34 -21.51
C VAL A 34 -4.48 -15.73 -21.17
N GLN A 35 -3.89 -16.43 -22.13
CA GLN A 35 -3.26 -17.73 -21.89
C GLN A 35 -1.75 -17.61 -21.97
N LYS A 36 -1.00 -18.12 -20.99
CA LYS A 36 0.46 -18.25 -21.10
C LYS A 36 0.74 -19.55 -21.84
N HIS A 37 1.43 -19.46 -22.97
CA HIS A 37 1.60 -20.58 -23.88
C HIS A 37 3.09 -20.84 -24.13
N ASP A 38 3.56 -21.98 -23.61
CA ASP A 38 4.92 -22.48 -23.84
C ASP A 38 4.92 -23.41 -25.05
N ALA A 39 4.86 -22.79 -26.24
CA ALA A 39 4.98 -23.46 -27.53
C ALA A 39 6.45 -23.45 -27.98
N THR A 40 6.72 -23.34 -29.30
CA THR A 40 8.09 -23.12 -29.80
C THR A 40 8.78 -21.90 -29.19
N ARG A 41 7.98 -20.89 -28.78
CA ARG A 41 8.42 -19.74 -28.00
C ARG A 41 7.35 -19.40 -26.99
N LEU A 42 7.78 -19.06 -25.77
CA LEU A 42 6.88 -18.55 -24.74
C LEU A 42 6.21 -17.25 -25.21
N HIS A 43 4.89 -17.18 -25.08
CA HIS A 43 4.11 -15.99 -25.37
C HIS A 43 2.82 -15.95 -24.54
N TRP A 44 2.15 -14.80 -24.55
CA TRP A 44 0.88 -14.58 -23.87
C TRP A 44 -0.19 -14.27 -24.88
N ASP A 45 -1.20 -15.08 -24.85
CA ASP A 45 -2.19 -15.23 -25.86
C ASP A 45 -3.41 -14.39 -25.42
N PHE A 46 -3.41 -13.09 -25.75
CA PHE A 46 -4.44 -12.12 -25.36
C PHE A 46 -5.67 -12.23 -26.27
N ARG A 47 -6.86 -12.39 -25.70
CA ARG A 47 -8.09 -12.56 -26.46
C ARG A 47 -9.24 -11.72 -25.93
N LEU A 48 -9.99 -11.10 -26.84
CA LEU A 48 -11.21 -10.35 -26.56
C LEU A 48 -12.40 -11.05 -27.21
N GLU A 49 -13.48 -11.21 -26.47
CA GLU A 49 -14.76 -11.63 -27.03
C GLU A 49 -15.38 -10.50 -27.86
N VAL A 50 -15.53 -10.73 -29.16
CA VAL A 50 -16.18 -9.81 -30.12
C VAL A 50 -16.95 -10.64 -31.13
N ASP A 51 -18.21 -10.30 -31.40
CA ASP A 51 -19.07 -10.97 -32.39
C ASP A 51 -19.17 -12.49 -32.22
N GLY A 52 -19.25 -12.96 -30.96
CA GLY A 52 -19.44 -14.38 -30.64
C GLY A 52 -18.19 -15.26 -30.77
N VAL A 53 -17.00 -14.66 -30.98
CA VAL A 53 -15.71 -15.35 -31.01
C VAL A 53 -14.65 -14.64 -30.18
N LEU A 54 -13.57 -15.34 -29.84
CA LEU A 54 -12.39 -14.78 -29.21
C LEU A 54 -11.41 -14.27 -30.27
N LYS A 55 -11.38 -12.95 -30.48
CA LYS A 55 -10.36 -12.26 -31.29
C LYS A 55 -9.02 -12.40 -30.58
N SER A 56 -7.99 -12.94 -31.25
CA SER A 56 -6.75 -13.39 -30.60
C SER A 56 -5.46 -12.71 -31.09
N TRP A 57 -4.53 -12.46 -30.15
CA TRP A 57 -3.18 -11.95 -30.39
C TRP A 57 -2.13 -12.62 -29.50
N ALA A 58 -1.04 -13.08 -30.11
CA ALA A 58 0.13 -13.58 -29.40
C ALA A 58 1.08 -12.42 -29.02
N VAL A 59 1.15 -12.12 -27.72
CA VAL A 59 2.00 -11.08 -27.11
C VAL A 59 3.33 -11.71 -26.67
N THR A 60 4.40 -11.46 -27.42
CA THR A 60 5.65 -12.26 -27.32
C THR A 60 6.42 -12.11 -26.01
N ARG A 61 6.29 -10.97 -25.32
CA ARG A 61 6.96 -10.71 -24.03
C ARG A 61 5.97 -10.49 -22.88
N GLY A 62 4.73 -10.91 -23.09
CA GLY A 62 3.63 -10.66 -22.16
C GLY A 62 3.19 -9.19 -22.11
N PRO A 63 2.05 -8.91 -21.45
CA PRO A 63 1.59 -7.55 -21.20
C PRO A 63 2.49 -6.80 -20.21
N SER A 64 2.69 -5.49 -20.41
CA SER A 64 3.39 -4.61 -19.44
C SER A 64 2.42 -3.70 -18.72
N LEU A 65 2.67 -3.41 -17.44
CA LEU A 65 2.01 -2.30 -16.74
C LEU A 65 2.70 -0.94 -16.98
N ASP A 66 3.86 -0.96 -17.63
CA ASP A 66 4.61 0.24 -17.97
C ASP A 66 3.98 0.95 -19.17
N PRO A 67 3.48 2.20 -19.02
CA PRO A 67 2.87 2.94 -20.12
C PRO A 67 3.83 3.30 -21.27
N ASP A 68 5.13 3.30 -20.99
CA ASP A 68 6.17 3.61 -21.98
C ASP A 68 6.55 2.39 -22.83
N GLU A 69 6.13 1.18 -22.43
CA GLU A 69 6.41 -0.05 -23.17
C GLU A 69 5.29 -0.45 -24.13
N LYS A 70 5.66 -0.67 -25.39
CA LYS A 70 4.77 -1.16 -26.45
C LYS A 70 5.08 -2.63 -26.73
N ARG A 71 4.13 -3.51 -26.46
CA ARG A 71 4.28 -4.96 -26.65
C ARG A 71 3.78 -5.37 -28.02
N LEU A 72 4.64 -6.04 -28.79
CA LEU A 72 4.23 -6.65 -30.06
C LEU A 72 3.18 -7.74 -29.79
N ALA A 73 2.03 -7.58 -30.42
CA ALA A 73 0.88 -8.48 -30.35
C ALA A 73 0.57 -8.97 -31.77
N VAL A 74 0.90 -10.21 -32.08
CA VAL A 74 0.75 -10.77 -33.44
C VAL A 74 -0.64 -11.38 -33.58
N ARG A 75 -1.44 -10.92 -34.53
CA ARG A 75 -2.79 -11.44 -34.79
C ARG A 75 -2.74 -12.93 -35.17
N THR A 76 -3.57 -13.74 -34.50
CA THR A 76 -3.77 -15.17 -34.80
C THR A 76 -5.22 -15.40 -35.25
N GLU A 77 -5.59 -16.66 -35.55
CA GLU A 77 -6.98 -16.99 -35.87
C GLU A 77 -7.94 -16.70 -34.70
N ASP A 78 -9.22 -16.48 -35.01
CA ASP A 78 -10.25 -16.35 -33.99
C ASP A 78 -10.50 -17.73 -33.33
N HIS A 79 -10.80 -17.74 -32.03
CA HIS A 79 -11.02 -18.97 -31.25
C HIS A 79 -12.49 -19.06 -30.80
N PRO A 80 -13.03 -20.27 -30.56
CA PRO A 80 -14.37 -20.42 -30.00
C PRO A 80 -14.41 -19.94 -28.54
N LEU A 81 -15.58 -19.52 -28.06
CA LEU A 81 -15.76 -19.06 -26.67
C LEU A 81 -15.44 -20.17 -25.66
N SER A 82 -15.70 -21.43 -26.03
CA SER A 82 -15.35 -22.62 -25.23
C SER A 82 -13.83 -22.75 -24.97
N TYR A 83 -12.99 -22.11 -25.79
CA TYR A 83 -11.54 -22.06 -25.58
C TYR A 83 -11.14 -21.19 -24.39
N ALA A 84 -12.02 -20.28 -23.93
CA ALA A 84 -11.73 -19.33 -22.86
C ALA A 84 -11.29 -20.01 -21.55
N THR A 85 -11.76 -21.23 -21.32
CA THR A 85 -11.44 -22.02 -20.12
C THR A 85 -10.41 -23.11 -20.35
N PHE A 86 -9.87 -23.24 -21.56
CA PHE A 86 -8.92 -24.30 -21.88
C PHE A 86 -7.58 -24.09 -21.14
N GLU A 87 -7.12 -25.16 -20.52
CA GLU A 87 -5.83 -25.29 -19.84
C GLU A 87 -5.37 -26.74 -19.97
N GLY A 88 -4.15 -26.95 -20.44
CA GLY A 88 -3.62 -28.30 -20.68
C GLY A 88 -2.38 -28.31 -21.58
N THR A 89 -1.99 -29.51 -22.01
CA THR A 89 -0.86 -29.70 -22.93
C THR A 89 -1.38 -30.09 -24.30
N ILE A 90 -1.01 -29.32 -25.31
CA ILE A 90 -1.24 -29.63 -26.72
C ILE A 90 -0.10 -30.55 -27.18
N PRO A 91 -0.37 -31.75 -27.74
CA PRO A 91 0.66 -32.71 -28.08
C PRO A 91 1.72 -32.17 -29.04
N GLU A 92 2.95 -32.68 -28.92
CA GLU A 92 4.03 -32.33 -29.85
C GLU A 92 3.65 -32.68 -31.31
N GLY A 93 4.03 -31.80 -32.24
CA GLY A 93 3.70 -31.92 -33.66
C GLY A 93 2.27 -31.48 -34.03
N GLN A 94 1.41 -31.17 -33.06
CA GLN A 94 0.16 -30.44 -33.32
C GLN A 94 0.41 -28.95 -33.49
N TYR A 95 -0.52 -28.26 -34.15
CA TYR A 95 -0.44 -26.80 -34.29
C TYR A 95 -0.54 -26.14 -32.91
N GLY A 96 0.50 -25.41 -32.51
CA GLY A 96 0.57 -24.84 -31.17
C GLY A 96 0.91 -25.88 -30.09
N GLY A 97 1.60 -26.98 -30.44
CA GLY A 97 2.09 -27.95 -29.46
C GLY A 97 2.90 -27.26 -28.33
N GLY A 98 2.58 -27.62 -27.08
CA GLY A 98 3.08 -26.91 -25.91
C GLY A 98 2.10 -26.90 -24.74
N THR A 99 2.53 -26.38 -23.60
CA THR A 99 1.67 -26.23 -22.42
C THR A 99 0.94 -24.88 -22.46
N VAL A 100 -0.35 -24.90 -22.16
CA VAL A 100 -1.24 -23.73 -22.11
C VAL A 100 -1.79 -23.57 -20.70
N MET A 101 -1.56 -22.40 -20.10
CA MET A 101 -2.09 -22.00 -18.80
C MET A 101 -3.10 -20.87 -18.97
N LEU A 102 -4.24 -20.94 -18.30
CA LEU A 102 -5.12 -19.76 -18.18
C LEU A 102 -4.47 -18.75 -17.23
N TRP A 103 -3.87 -17.72 -17.82
CA TRP A 103 -3.05 -16.74 -17.12
C TRP A 103 -3.88 -15.56 -16.63
N ASP A 104 -4.87 -15.08 -17.35
CA ASP A 104 -5.80 -14.06 -16.86
C ASP A 104 -7.20 -14.28 -17.45
N ARG A 105 -8.21 -13.76 -16.77
CA ARG A 105 -9.59 -13.72 -17.26
C ARG A 105 -10.33 -12.55 -16.63
N GLY A 106 -11.35 -12.07 -17.32
CA GLY A 106 -12.24 -11.06 -16.78
C GLY A 106 -13.15 -10.48 -17.83
N THR A 107 -13.49 -9.21 -17.64
CA THR A 107 -14.31 -8.48 -18.60
C THR A 107 -13.56 -7.31 -19.22
N TRP A 108 -13.97 -6.93 -20.43
CA TRP A 108 -13.48 -5.76 -21.12
C TRP A 108 -14.63 -4.91 -21.62
N SER A 109 -14.37 -3.61 -21.78
CA SER A 109 -15.29 -2.67 -22.40
C SER A 109 -14.51 -1.60 -23.18
N PRO A 110 -15.01 -1.10 -24.32
CA PRO A 110 -14.46 0.11 -24.93
C PRO A 110 -14.56 1.29 -23.94
N VAL A 111 -13.60 2.21 -23.97
CA VAL A 111 -13.74 3.47 -23.20
C VAL A 111 -14.95 4.28 -23.71
N ALA A 112 -15.42 5.23 -22.91
CA ALA A 112 -16.55 6.08 -23.28
C ALA A 112 -16.35 6.74 -24.67
N GLY A 113 -17.34 6.58 -25.56
CA GLY A 113 -17.29 7.11 -26.94
C GLY A 113 -16.53 6.24 -27.95
N LYS A 114 -16.03 5.06 -27.56
CA LYS A 114 -15.41 4.07 -28.44
C LYS A 114 -16.28 2.83 -28.58
N SER A 115 -15.98 1.99 -29.56
CA SER A 115 -16.73 0.75 -29.81
C SER A 115 -15.82 -0.43 -30.14
N ALA A 116 -16.35 -1.65 -30.07
CA ALA A 116 -15.62 -2.84 -30.52
C ALA A 116 -15.26 -2.78 -32.02
N LYS A 117 -16.04 -2.04 -32.82
CA LYS A 117 -15.80 -1.87 -34.26
C LYS A 117 -14.53 -1.08 -34.57
N ASP A 118 -14.02 -0.30 -33.64
CA ASP A 118 -12.78 0.46 -33.80
C ASP A 118 -11.56 -0.48 -34.02
N LEU A 119 -11.73 -1.78 -33.70
CA LEU A 119 -10.78 -2.82 -34.07
C LEU A 119 -10.62 -2.96 -35.60
N GLU A 120 -11.68 -2.77 -36.39
CA GLU A 120 -11.62 -2.82 -37.85
C GLU A 120 -10.75 -1.69 -38.42
N ASP A 121 -10.83 -0.51 -37.79
CA ASP A 121 -10.01 0.67 -38.10
C ASP A 121 -8.55 0.50 -37.69
N GLY A 122 -8.23 -0.52 -36.89
CA GLY A 122 -6.88 -0.81 -36.42
C GLY A 122 -6.51 -0.08 -35.13
N HIS A 123 -7.48 0.38 -34.34
CA HIS A 123 -7.20 1.06 -33.08
C HIS A 123 -8.32 0.83 -32.06
N LEU A 124 -8.03 0.08 -30.99
CA LEU A 124 -8.96 -0.11 -29.88
C LEU A 124 -8.42 0.54 -28.60
N HIS A 125 -9.26 1.36 -27.95
CA HIS A 125 -9.03 1.87 -26.61
C HIS A 125 -10.09 1.31 -25.67
N PHE A 126 -9.66 0.57 -24.65
CA PHE A 126 -10.54 -0.27 -23.85
C PHE A 126 -10.07 -0.35 -22.40
N ILE A 127 -11.00 -0.71 -21.52
CA ILE A 127 -10.79 -0.95 -20.10
C ILE A 127 -10.86 -2.46 -19.87
N LEU A 128 -9.89 -3.00 -19.14
CA LEU A 128 -9.89 -4.37 -18.63
C LEU A 128 -10.24 -4.36 -17.14
N ASP A 129 -11.09 -5.31 -16.74
CA ASP A 129 -11.30 -5.71 -15.36
C ASP A 129 -11.03 -7.21 -15.25
N GLY A 130 -9.74 -7.55 -15.17
CA GLY A 130 -9.22 -8.91 -15.04
C GLY A 130 -8.86 -9.30 -13.61
N GLU A 131 -8.48 -10.56 -13.42
CA GLU A 131 -7.80 -10.98 -12.20
C GLU A 131 -6.40 -10.35 -12.11
N ARG A 132 -5.75 -10.07 -13.24
CA ARG A 132 -4.39 -9.49 -13.33
C ARG A 132 -4.36 -8.16 -14.07
N MET A 133 -4.74 -8.15 -15.35
CA MET A 133 -4.73 -6.95 -16.18
C MET A 133 -5.94 -6.09 -15.85
N LYS A 134 -5.70 -4.83 -15.45
CA LYS A 134 -6.73 -3.88 -15.05
C LYS A 134 -6.51 -2.50 -15.67
N GLY A 135 -7.57 -1.69 -15.71
CA GLY A 135 -7.52 -0.30 -16.16
C GLY A 135 -7.52 -0.15 -17.69
N GLU A 136 -7.06 0.98 -18.18
CA GLU A 136 -7.10 1.38 -19.60
C GLU A 136 -5.90 0.81 -20.40
N TRP A 137 -6.19 0.31 -21.60
CA TRP A 137 -5.26 -0.32 -22.53
C TRP A 137 -5.54 0.11 -23.98
N LEU A 138 -4.48 0.13 -24.78
CA LEU A 138 -4.52 0.43 -26.21
C LEU A 138 -4.04 -0.77 -27.00
N LEU A 139 -4.74 -1.06 -28.09
CA LEU A 139 -4.34 -2.05 -29.10
C LEU A 139 -4.33 -1.36 -30.47
N VAL A 140 -3.15 -1.20 -31.05
CA VAL A 140 -2.96 -0.41 -32.29
C VAL A 140 -2.31 -1.23 -33.39
N ARG A 141 -2.95 -1.32 -34.56
CA ARG A 141 -2.45 -2.06 -35.73
C ARG A 141 -1.31 -1.31 -36.39
N MET A 142 -0.22 -2.01 -36.64
CA MET A 142 0.93 -1.48 -37.35
C MET A 142 0.69 -1.49 -38.86
N LYS A 143 1.31 -0.53 -39.58
CA LYS A 143 1.32 -0.57 -41.04
C LYS A 143 2.10 -1.81 -41.52
N PRO A 144 1.54 -2.60 -42.45
CA PRO A 144 2.19 -3.81 -42.93
C PRO A 144 3.49 -3.47 -43.69
N ARG A 145 4.56 -4.23 -43.44
CA ARG A 145 5.81 -4.15 -44.20
C ARG A 145 5.80 -5.16 -45.35
N ALA A 146 6.54 -4.89 -46.43
CA ALA A 146 6.52 -5.65 -47.69
C ALA A 146 6.83 -7.18 -47.61
N LYS A 147 7.21 -7.71 -46.43
CA LYS A 147 7.48 -9.14 -46.18
C LYS A 147 6.69 -9.72 -45.01
N GLU A 148 5.77 -8.97 -44.39
CA GLU A 148 4.99 -9.45 -43.24
C GLU A 148 3.81 -10.32 -43.69
N LYS A 149 3.78 -11.56 -43.20
CA LYS A 149 2.70 -12.53 -43.49
C LYS A 149 1.57 -12.50 -42.47
N ARG A 150 1.69 -11.73 -41.39
CA ARG A 150 0.74 -11.67 -40.27
C ARG A 150 0.51 -10.21 -39.88
N GLU A 151 -0.70 -9.90 -39.39
CA GLU A 151 -1.03 -8.57 -38.90
C GLU A 151 -0.38 -8.33 -37.54
N ASN A 152 0.44 -7.28 -37.46
CA ASN A 152 1.14 -6.90 -36.24
C ASN A 152 0.41 -5.76 -35.55
N TRP A 153 0.24 -5.90 -34.23
CA TRP A 153 -0.38 -4.91 -33.36
C TRP A 153 0.56 -4.56 -32.21
N LEU A 154 0.27 -3.45 -31.55
CA LEU A 154 0.95 -3.02 -30.32
C LEU A 154 -0.08 -2.96 -29.19
N LEU A 155 0.13 -3.77 -28.16
CA LEU A 155 -0.58 -3.68 -26.89
C LEU A 155 0.21 -2.75 -25.95
N ARG A 156 -0.46 -1.75 -25.38
CA ARG A 156 0.16 -0.75 -24.51
C ARG A 156 -0.76 -0.40 -23.34
N LYS A 157 -0.20 -0.30 -22.13
CA LYS A 157 -0.90 0.22 -20.95
C LYS A 157 -1.06 1.73 -21.04
N VAL A 158 -2.21 2.27 -20.64
CA VAL A 158 -2.39 3.72 -20.46
C VAL A 158 -1.92 4.12 -19.05
N ALA A 159 -1.35 5.32 -18.93
CA ALA A 159 -0.94 5.90 -17.65
C ALA A 159 -2.17 6.24 -16.79
N ASP A 160 -2.60 5.26 -15.99
CA ASP A 160 -3.71 5.36 -15.05
C ASP A 160 -3.29 4.82 -13.66
N ALA A 161 -4.25 4.72 -12.73
CA ALA A 161 -4.01 4.23 -11.37
C ALA A 161 -3.55 2.76 -11.30
N GLN A 162 -3.71 1.96 -12.36
CA GLN A 162 -3.24 0.57 -12.44
C GLN A 162 -1.90 0.44 -13.19
N ALA A 163 -1.31 1.53 -13.67
CA ALA A 163 0.04 1.52 -14.24
C ALA A 163 1.11 1.18 -13.18
N GLY A 164 2.19 0.54 -13.63
CA GLY A 164 3.19 -0.06 -12.76
C GLY A 164 4.51 -0.32 -13.49
N GLY A 165 5.37 -1.13 -12.87
CA GLY A 165 6.68 -1.45 -13.42
C GLY A 165 6.61 -2.32 -14.68
N THR A 166 7.67 -2.23 -15.47
CA THR A 166 7.93 -3.16 -16.56
C THR A 166 8.02 -4.60 -16.03
N ASP A 167 7.44 -5.56 -16.76
CA ASP A 167 7.41 -7.02 -16.47
C ASP A 167 6.83 -7.45 -15.11
N THR A 168 6.42 -6.51 -14.25
CA THR A 168 5.85 -6.80 -12.92
C THR A 168 4.73 -7.85 -12.99
N LEU A 169 3.87 -7.79 -14.02
CA LEU A 169 2.83 -8.78 -14.22
C LEU A 169 3.38 -10.17 -14.51
N THR A 170 4.31 -10.30 -15.46
CA THR A 170 4.82 -11.61 -15.91
C THR A 170 5.69 -12.27 -14.86
N ASP A 171 6.39 -11.48 -14.05
CA ASP A 171 7.36 -11.96 -13.06
C ASP A 171 6.68 -12.40 -11.75
N GLN A 172 5.48 -11.88 -11.46
CA GLN A 172 4.74 -12.18 -10.24
C GLN A 172 3.56 -13.14 -10.48
N ALA A 173 2.98 -13.12 -11.67
CA ALA A 173 1.79 -13.90 -11.98
C ALA A 173 2.16 -15.25 -12.60
N LEU A 174 2.66 -16.16 -11.76
CA LEU A 174 3.36 -17.38 -12.18
C LEU A 174 2.48 -18.64 -12.27
N THR A 175 1.26 -18.59 -11.77
CA THR A 175 0.34 -19.73 -11.70
C THR A 175 -0.92 -19.49 -12.54
N SER A 176 -1.75 -20.52 -12.72
CA SER A 176 -3.07 -20.40 -13.35
C SER A 176 -4.06 -19.65 -12.46
N VAL A 177 -4.86 -18.74 -13.01
CA VAL A 177 -5.98 -18.09 -12.29
C VAL A 177 -7.14 -19.07 -12.04
N ALA A 178 -7.26 -20.14 -12.82
CA ALA A 178 -8.30 -21.13 -12.64
C ALA A 178 -7.91 -22.22 -11.63
N THR A 179 -6.66 -22.70 -11.67
CA THR A 179 -6.27 -23.92 -10.96
C THR A 179 -5.15 -23.73 -9.94
N GLY A 180 -4.48 -22.57 -9.95
CA GLY A 180 -3.31 -22.31 -9.11
C GLY A 180 -2.08 -23.17 -9.47
N ARG A 181 -2.13 -23.92 -10.58
CA ARG A 181 -1.02 -24.75 -11.06
C ARG A 181 0.06 -23.89 -11.73
N THR A 182 1.32 -24.31 -11.65
CA THR A 182 2.40 -23.78 -12.50
C THR A 182 2.37 -24.42 -13.89
N MET A 183 3.14 -23.88 -14.85
CA MET A 183 3.27 -24.49 -16.19
C MET A 183 3.73 -25.95 -16.10
N ALA A 184 4.77 -26.23 -15.30
CA ALA A 184 5.27 -27.59 -15.09
C ALA A 184 4.21 -28.54 -14.51
N GLN A 185 3.40 -28.07 -13.55
CA GLN A 185 2.32 -28.88 -12.98
C GLN A 185 1.21 -29.18 -14.00
N ILE A 186 0.91 -28.24 -14.89
CA ILE A 186 -0.05 -28.48 -16.00
C ILE A 186 0.55 -29.50 -16.97
N ALA A 187 1.83 -29.37 -17.33
CA ALA A 187 2.54 -30.29 -18.22
C ALA A 187 2.55 -31.73 -17.69
N GLU A 188 2.79 -31.91 -16.40
CA GLU A 188 2.78 -33.22 -15.71
C GLU A 188 1.37 -33.79 -15.48
N GLY A 189 0.31 -33.04 -15.82
CA GLY A 189 -1.07 -33.46 -15.54
C GLY A 189 -1.38 -33.57 -14.06
N LYS A 190 -0.64 -32.87 -13.19
CA LYS A 190 -0.91 -32.87 -11.74
C LYS A 190 -2.33 -32.38 -11.50
N PRO A 191 -3.05 -32.99 -10.53
CA PRO A 191 -4.37 -32.52 -10.18
C PRO A 191 -4.28 -31.03 -9.84
N PRO A 192 -5.30 -30.22 -10.19
CA PRO A 192 -5.36 -28.85 -9.70
C PRO A 192 -5.11 -28.92 -8.20
N LYS A 193 -4.19 -28.09 -7.69
CA LYS A 193 -3.97 -28.04 -6.25
C LYS A 193 -5.36 -27.90 -5.66
N LYS A 194 -5.80 -28.88 -4.86
CA LYS A 194 -6.88 -28.64 -3.90
C LYS A 194 -6.35 -27.42 -3.20
N THR A 195 -6.86 -26.26 -3.53
CA THR A 195 -6.46 -25.06 -2.84
C THR A 195 -6.76 -25.46 -1.40
N PRO A 196 -5.79 -25.57 -0.46
CA PRO A 196 -6.19 -25.16 0.86
C PRO A 196 -6.76 -23.79 0.56
N THR A 197 -8.04 -23.57 0.80
CA THR A 197 -8.55 -22.22 0.86
C THR A 197 -7.93 -21.52 2.08
N ARG A 198 -6.62 -21.62 2.29
CA ARG A 198 -5.78 -20.57 2.83
C ARG A 198 -5.46 -19.67 1.65
N LYS A 199 -6.40 -18.74 1.48
CA LYS A 199 -6.10 -17.41 0.97
C LYS A 199 -4.81 -16.90 1.65
N PRO A 200 -4.13 -15.89 1.08
CA PRO A 200 -3.47 -14.89 1.91
C PRO A 200 -4.34 -14.61 3.14
N LYS A 201 -3.77 -14.29 4.30
CA LYS A 201 -4.52 -13.56 5.33
C LYS A 201 -4.90 -12.12 4.87
N VAL A 202 -5.24 -11.97 3.59
CA VAL A 202 -6.06 -10.94 2.98
C VAL A 202 -7.19 -11.71 2.31
N ALA A 203 -8.30 -11.87 3.02
CA ALA A 203 -9.35 -12.79 2.65
C ALA A 203 -10.17 -12.28 1.45
N ALA A 204 -9.91 -12.77 0.23
CA ALA A 204 -10.96 -12.80 -0.81
C ALA A 204 -12.06 -13.78 -0.37
N ARG A 205 -13.06 -13.32 0.39
CA ARG A 205 -14.22 -14.11 0.85
C ARG A 205 -15.16 -14.48 -0.29
N LYS A 206 -15.14 -15.77 -0.68
CA LYS A 206 -16.41 -16.53 -0.63
C LYS A 206 -17.01 -16.26 0.74
N ALA A 207 -18.20 -15.67 0.77
CA ALA A 207 -18.92 -15.25 1.97
C ALA A 207 -18.64 -16.22 3.12
N LYS A 208 -17.76 -15.85 4.07
CA LYS A 208 -17.65 -16.62 5.31
C LYS A 208 -19.04 -16.52 5.93
N ALA A 209 -19.51 -17.60 6.56
CA ALA A 209 -20.63 -17.50 7.47
C ALA A 209 -20.40 -16.26 8.35
N LYS A 210 -21.36 -15.35 8.31
CA LYS A 210 -21.39 -14.04 8.96
C LYS A 210 -21.49 -14.27 10.50
N ASN A 211 -20.46 -14.88 11.11
CA ASN A 211 -20.44 -15.33 12.51
C ASN A 211 -19.43 -14.56 13.37
N GLY A 212 -18.91 -13.41 12.91
CA GLY A 212 -18.05 -12.56 13.73
C GLY A 212 -18.82 -11.75 14.75
N THR A 213 -18.22 -11.43 15.89
CA THR A 213 -18.79 -10.49 16.84
C THR A 213 -18.63 -9.06 16.30
N LEU A 214 -19.65 -8.23 16.55
CA LEU A 214 -19.58 -6.81 16.24
C LEU A 214 -18.63 -6.13 17.25
N PRO A 215 -17.55 -5.46 16.79
CA PRO A 215 -16.63 -4.78 17.71
C PRO A 215 -17.32 -3.67 18.50
N GLU A 216 -16.90 -3.48 19.74
CA GLU A 216 -17.36 -2.37 20.58
C GLU A 216 -16.76 -1.04 20.12
N PHE A 217 -17.45 0.05 20.46
CA PHE A 217 -16.95 1.41 20.24
C PHE A 217 -15.59 1.62 20.92
N ARG A 218 -14.68 2.27 20.21
CA ARG A 218 -13.41 2.77 20.75
C ARG A 218 -13.31 4.27 20.50
N SER A 219 -12.78 5.01 21.47
CA SER A 219 -12.56 6.45 21.32
C SER A 219 -11.59 6.74 20.15
N PRO A 220 -11.97 7.54 19.14
CA PRO A 220 -11.10 7.82 18.02
C PRO A 220 -9.88 8.67 18.40
N ALA A 221 -8.77 8.46 17.69
CA ALA A 221 -7.57 9.30 17.75
C ALA A 221 -7.89 10.75 17.33
N LEU A 222 -7.34 11.73 18.05
CA LEU A 222 -7.59 13.15 17.82
C LEU A 222 -6.34 13.87 17.32
N CYS A 223 -6.51 14.68 16.27
CA CYS A 223 -5.41 15.44 15.69
C CYS A 223 -5.07 16.69 16.51
N THR A 224 -3.78 17.01 16.62
CA THR A 224 -3.28 18.30 17.12
C THR A 224 -3.30 19.34 15.99
N LEU A 225 -3.84 20.53 16.23
CA LEU A 225 -3.79 21.63 15.26
C LEU A 225 -2.38 22.20 15.23
N VAL A 226 -1.82 22.37 14.03
CA VAL A 226 -0.55 23.07 13.80
C VAL A 226 -0.71 24.06 12.64
N ASP A 227 0.20 25.02 12.55
CA ASP A 227 0.18 26.11 11.57
C ASP A 227 1.07 25.86 10.34
N GLN A 228 1.96 24.87 10.41
CA GLN A 228 2.84 24.48 9.31
C GLN A 228 2.77 22.98 9.06
N VAL A 229 3.02 22.57 7.81
CA VAL A 229 3.09 21.16 7.45
C VAL A 229 4.37 20.55 8.05
N PRO A 230 4.32 19.40 8.72
CA PRO A 230 5.54 18.78 9.23
C PRO A 230 6.45 18.34 8.07
N ALA A 231 7.74 18.67 8.19
CA ALA A 231 8.75 18.28 7.22
C ALA A 231 9.21 16.82 7.40
N GLY A 232 9.70 16.22 6.31
CA GLY A 232 10.36 14.91 6.30
C GLY A 232 9.46 13.74 5.89
N ASN A 233 10.09 12.66 5.45
CA ASN A 233 9.43 11.50 4.84
C ASN A 233 8.83 10.52 5.87
N GLY A 234 8.92 10.81 7.16
CA GLY A 234 8.26 10.05 8.24
C GLY A 234 6.76 10.33 8.36
N TRP A 235 6.22 11.26 7.56
CA TRP A 235 4.82 11.67 7.59
C TRP A 235 4.06 11.21 6.35
N LEU A 236 2.87 10.67 6.59
CA LEU A 236 1.86 10.42 5.58
C LEU A 236 0.90 11.61 5.58
N HIS A 237 0.75 12.28 4.45
CA HIS A 237 -0.13 13.44 4.29
C HIS A 237 -1.38 13.02 3.51
N GLU A 238 -2.56 13.22 4.08
CA GLU A 238 -3.87 12.90 3.50
C GLU A 238 -4.81 14.10 3.55
N ILE A 239 -5.86 14.08 2.73
CA ILE A 239 -6.89 15.13 2.71
C ILE A 239 -7.58 15.21 4.07
N LYS A 240 -7.74 16.42 4.61
CA LYS A 240 -8.67 16.66 5.70
C LYS A 240 -10.08 16.78 5.11
N TYR A 241 -10.84 15.69 5.22
CA TYR A 241 -12.24 15.66 4.80
C TYR A 241 -13.12 16.51 5.72
N ASP A 242 -14.09 17.18 5.11
CA ASP A 242 -15.07 18.05 5.76
C ASP A 242 -16.39 17.28 5.96
N GLY A 243 -16.50 16.55 7.07
CA GLY A 243 -17.58 15.58 7.28
C GLY A 243 -17.94 15.26 8.73
N TYR A 244 -18.56 14.09 8.93
CA TYR A 244 -18.75 13.48 10.25
C TYR A 244 -17.78 12.35 10.48
N ARG A 245 -16.97 12.47 11.54
CA ARG A 245 -16.12 11.40 12.03
C ARG A 245 -16.96 10.21 12.47
N ALA A 246 -16.68 9.04 11.89
CA ALA A 246 -17.42 7.82 12.14
C ALA A 246 -16.50 6.61 12.35
N LEU A 247 -16.86 5.76 13.33
CA LEU A 247 -16.33 4.41 13.46
C LEU A 247 -17.34 3.42 12.89
N ILE A 248 -16.89 2.58 11.96
CA ILE A 248 -17.70 1.53 11.36
C ILE A 248 -17.34 0.20 12.01
N ALA A 249 -18.25 -0.34 12.81
CA ALA A 249 -18.12 -1.67 13.39
C ALA A 249 -18.84 -2.67 12.48
N ILE A 250 -18.15 -3.72 12.05
CA ILE A 250 -18.68 -4.75 11.16
C ILE A 250 -18.56 -6.09 11.89
N GLY A 251 -19.58 -6.93 11.79
CA GLY A 251 -19.65 -8.19 12.52
C GLY A 251 -20.98 -8.87 12.30
N GLY A 252 -20.97 -10.20 12.21
CA GLY A 252 -22.21 -10.96 12.11
C GLY A 252 -23.00 -10.69 10.83
N GLY A 253 -22.36 -10.10 9.81
CA GLY A 253 -23.04 -9.64 8.60
C GLY A 253 -23.87 -8.38 8.74
N LYS A 254 -23.69 -7.68 9.85
CA LYS A 254 -24.28 -6.39 10.17
C LYS A 254 -23.16 -5.35 10.26
N ALA A 255 -23.53 -4.09 10.17
CA ALA A 255 -22.64 -2.99 10.47
C ALA A 255 -23.33 -1.98 11.39
N GLN A 256 -22.55 -1.28 12.20
CA GLN A 256 -22.98 -0.13 12.97
C GLN A 256 -22.08 1.07 12.67
N VAL A 257 -22.68 2.26 12.67
CA VAL A 257 -21.98 3.53 12.53
C VAL A 257 -22.00 4.26 13.86
N PHE A 258 -20.86 4.32 14.53
CA PHE A 258 -20.70 5.12 15.73
C PHE A 258 -20.19 6.52 15.38
N THR A 259 -20.80 7.54 15.95
CA THR A 259 -20.23 8.90 15.96
C THR A 259 -18.94 8.94 16.77
N ARG A 260 -18.21 10.06 16.64
CA ARG A 260 -17.05 10.39 17.48
C ARG A 260 -17.28 10.19 19.00
N SER A 261 -18.49 10.43 19.50
CA SER A 261 -18.84 10.33 20.92
C SER A 261 -19.46 8.98 21.32
N GLY A 262 -19.55 8.03 20.39
CA GLY A 262 -20.07 6.69 20.64
C GLY A 262 -21.59 6.53 20.44
N LEU A 263 -22.29 7.56 19.95
CA LEU A 263 -23.70 7.44 19.58
C LEU A 263 -23.85 6.55 18.34
N ASP A 264 -24.76 5.58 18.37
CA ASP A 264 -25.14 4.77 17.21
C ASP A 264 -26.02 5.60 16.25
N TRP A 265 -25.47 5.92 15.09
CA TRP A 265 -26.13 6.65 14.00
C TRP A 265 -26.38 5.77 12.77
N SER A 266 -26.45 4.45 12.94
CA SER A 266 -26.67 3.50 11.84
C SER A 266 -27.93 3.83 11.03
N ALA A 267 -29.03 4.20 11.69
CA ALA A 267 -30.28 4.59 11.02
C ALA A 267 -30.17 5.87 10.18
N LYS A 268 -29.17 6.73 10.45
CA LYS A 268 -28.92 7.96 9.68
C LYS A 268 -28.07 7.74 8.43
N PHE A 269 -27.42 6.57 8.31
CA PHE A 269 -26.52 6.22 7.20
C PHE A 269 -26.81 4.83 6.63
N PRO A 270 -28.05 4.53 6.18
CA PRO A 270 -28.44 3.20 5.73
C PRO A 270 -27.59 2.68 4.56
N GLY A 271 -27.21 3.55 3.61
CA GLY A 271 -26.34 3.18 2.48
C GLY A 271 -24.94 2.74 2.91
N ILE A 272 -24.33 3.45 3.87
CA ILE A 272 -23.00 3.10 4.42
C ILE A 272 -23.09 1.80 5.24
N VAL A 273 -24.16 1.62 6.03
CA VAL A 273 -24.38 0.38 6.79
C VAL A 273 -24.49 -0.83 5.86
N ALA A 274 -25.26 -0.71 4.76
CA ALA A 274 -25.41 -1.77 3.78
C ALA A 274 -24.07 -2.11 3.11
N ALA A 275 -23.36 -1.10 2.59
CA ALA A 275 -22.05 -1.30 1.97
C ALA A 275 -21.03 -1.92 2.95
N ALA A 276 -21.01 -1.46 4.20
CA ALA A 276 -20.10 -1.96 5.22
C ALA A 276 -20.40 -3.41 5.62
N ALA A 277 -21.69 -3.79 5.67
CA ALA A 277 -22.12 -5.15 5.98
C ALA A 277 -21.77 -6.17 4.87
N ASP A 278 -21.49 -5.69 3.66
CA ASP A 278 -21.10 -6.49 2.50
C ASP A 278 -19.58 -6.55 2.29
N LEU A 279 -18.80 -5.81 3.07
CA LEU A 279 -17.34 -5.92 3.05
C LEU A 279 -16.89 -7.35 3.37
N PRO A 280 -15.81 -7.84 2.72
CA PRO A 280 -15.37 -9.23 2.82
C PRO A 280 -14.61 -9.54 4.13
N VAL A 281 -15.22 -9.23 5.29
CA VAL A 281 -14.65 -9.36 6.65
C VAL A 281 -15.61 -10.08 7.61
N THR A 282 -15.07 -10.64 8.71
CA THR A 282 -15.82 -11.41 9.74
C THR A 282 -16.19 -10.42 10.81
N SER A 283 -15.20 -9.63 11.20
CA SER A 283 -15.35 -8.46 12.01
C SER A 283 -14.31 -7.43 11.60
N ALA A 284 -14.63 -6.15 11.74
CA ALA A 284 -13.66 -5.07 11.56
C ALA A 284 -14.14 -3.82 12.32
N LEU A 285 -13.18 -3.01 12.77
CA LEU A 285 -13.44 -1.66 13.29
C LEU A 285 -12.65 -0.66 12.48
N ILE A 286 -13.35 0.10 11.64
CA ILE A 286 -12.78 1.04 10.68
C ILE A 286 -13.00 2.46 11.18
N ASP A 287 -11.97 3.30 11.05
CA ASP A 287 -12.04 4.71 11.39
C ASP A 287 -12.03 5.55 10.11
N GLY A 288 -13.04 6.40 9.95
CA GLY A 288 -13.29 7.13 8.71
C GLY A 288 -14.05 8.44 8.88
N GLU A 289 -14.21 9.17 7.79
CA GLU A 289 -14.99 10.41 7.73
C GLU A 289 -16.11 10.26 6.70
N ILE A 290 -17.35 10.52 7.10
CA ILE A 290 -18.51 10.51 6.20
C ILE A 290 -18.68 11.89 5.59
N VAL A 291 -18.74 11.98 4.27
CA VAL A 291 -18.91 13.22 3.51
C VAL A 291 -20.04 13.12 2.49
N ALA A 292 -20.52 14.28 2.05
CA ALA A 292 -21.34 14.41 0.86
C ALA A 292 -20.70 15.40 -0.10
N PHE A 293 -20.93 15.22 -1.40
CA PHE A 293 -20.27 16.02 -2.43
C PHE A 293 -21.18 17.10 -3.01
N LYS A 294 -20.60 18.27 -3.26
CA LYS A 294 -21.19 19.34 -4.06
C LYS A 294 -20.16 19.79 -5.09
N ASN A 295 -20.51 19.74 -6.37
CA ASN A 295 -19.61 20.07 -7.49
C ASN A 295 -18.26 19.32 -7.42
N GLY A 296 -18.30 18.03 -7.06
CA GLY A 296 -17.11 17.17 -6.97
C GLY A 296 -16.23 17.41 -5.73
N ARG A 297 -16.66 18.24 -4.76
CA ARG A 297 -15.91 18.50 -3.52
C ARG A 297 -16.72 18.14 -2.28
N PRO A 298 -16.09 17.65 -1.20
CA PRO A 298 -16.75 17.48 0.09
C PRO A 298 -17.36 18.81 0.57
N ASP A 299 -18.64 18.79 0.97
CA ASP A 299 -19.37 19.95 1.43
C ASP A 299 -20.26 19.59 2.63
N PHE A 300 -19.92 20.15 3.79
CA PHE A 300 -20.59 19.82 5.05
C PHE A 300 -22.07 20.22 5.09
N SER A 301 -22.44 21.33 4.45
CA SER A 301 -23.85 21.74 4.38
C SER A 301 -24.68 20.72 3.59
N THR A 302 -24.15 20.23 2.48
CA THR A 302 -24.76 19.17 1.67
C THR A 302 -24.90 17.87 2.46
N LEU A 303 -23.88 17.52 3.26
CA LEU A 303 -23.92 16.36 4.14
C LEU A 303 -25.05 16.48 5.16
N LYS A 304 -25.22 17.65 5.78
CA LYS A 304 -26.31 17.92 6.73
C LYS A 304 -27.70 17.74 6.11
N ASP A 305 -27.86 18.16 4.86
CA ASP A 305 -29.12 18.02 4.15
C ASP A 305 -29.37 16.59 3.63
N ALA A 306 -28.30 15.77 3.51
CA ALA A 306 -28.37 14.38 3.08
C ALA A 306 -28.62 13.39 4.23
N ILE A 307 -28.23 13.73 5.46
CA ILE A 307 -28.37 12.85 6.63
C ILE A 307 -29.83 12.46 6.88
N GLY A 308 -30.09 11.15 7.04
CA GLY A 308 -31.44 10.62 7.24
C GLY A 308 -32.32 10.63 5.98
N THR A 309 -31.72 10.89 4.81
CA THR A 309 -32.37 10.80 3.49
C THR A 309 -31.68 9.73 2.62
N ASP A 310 -32.24 9.41 1.46
CA ASP A 310 -31.64 8.48 0.49
C ASP A 310 -30.56 9.12 -0.41
N ARG A 311 -30.11 10.35 -0.10
CA ARG A 311 -29.05 11.01 -0.88
C ARG A 311 -27.70 10.30 -0.69
N PRO A 312 -26.89 10.17 -1.75
CA PRO A 312 -25.61 9.46 -1.67
C PRO A 312 -24.62 10.19 -0.76
N MET A 313 -23.93 9.42 0.07
CA MET A 313 -22.86 9.84 0.98
C MET A 313 -21.73 8.82 0.90
N SER A 314 -20.51 9.27 1.14
CA SER A 314 -19.31 8.44 1.05
C SER A 314 -18.57 8.44 2.37
N LEU A 315 -18.09 7.29 2.81
CA LEU A 315 -17.13 7.15 3.89
C LEU A 315 -15.72 7.13 3.31
N PHE A 316 -14.86 8.05 3.74
CA PHE A 316 -13.42 7.98 3.53
C PHE A 316 -12.75 7.32 4.73
N ALA A 317 -12.48 6.03 4.63
CA ALA A 317 -11.80 5.24 5.66
C ALA A 317 -10.28 5.49 5.61
N PHE A 318 -9.69 5.91 6.73
CA PHE A 318 -8.27 6.26 6.79
C PHE A 318 -7.44 5.43 7.78
N ASP A 319 -8.05 4.62 8.66
CA ASP A 319 -7.34 3.70 9.57
C ASP A 319 -8.19 2.46 9.92
N LEU A 320 -7.53 1.38 10.35
CA LEU A 320 -8.12 0.08 10.70
C LEU A 320 -7.64 -0.36 12.08
N LEU A 321 -8.56 -0.43 13.05
CA LEU A 321 -8.24 -0.71 14.45
C LEU A 321 -8.26 -2.20 14.75
N SER A 322 -9.16 -2.95 14.12
CA SER A 322 -9.23 -4.40 14.24
C SER A 322 -9.72 -5.07 12.96
N LEU A 323 -9.29 -6.30 12.72
CA LEU A 323 -9.69 -7.09 11.56
C LEU A 323 -9.76 -8.58 11.91
N ASP A 324 -10.90 -9.21 11.64
CA ASP A 324 -11.11 -10.66 11.80
C ASP A 324 -10.71 -11.21 13.19
N GLY A 325 -10.86 -10.40 14.24
CA GLY A 325 -10.52 -10.72 15.63
C GLY A 325 -9.10 -10.33 16.06
N GLU A 326 -8.27 -9.81 15.17
CA GLU A 326 -6.94 -9.28 15.47
C GLU A 326 -7.02 -7.79 15.84
N ASP A 327 -6.36 -7.40 16.94
CA ASP A 327 -6.18 -5.98 17.30
C ASP A 327 -4.95 -5.43 16.57
N LEU A 328 -5.16 -4.43 15.72
CA LEU A 328 -4.12 -3.83 14.88
C LEU A 328 -3.55 -2.55 15.48
N THR A 329 -4.11 -2.03 16.56
CA THR A 329 -3.73 -0.72 17.13
C THR A 329 -2.25 -0.61 17.53
N GLY A 330 -1.61 -1.74 17.82
CA GLY A 330 -0.18 -1.82 18.13
C GLY A 330 0.77 -1.81 16.94
N LEU A 331 0.28 -1.96 15.70
CA LEU A 331 1.11 -1.96 14.48
C LEU A 331 1.41 -0.53 14.01
N PRO A 332 2.47 -0.30 13.21
CA PRO A 332 2.70 0.95 12.49
C PRO A 332 1.52 1.36 11.59
N LEU A 333 1.26 2.67 11.44
CA LEU A 333 0.18 3.21 10.62
C LEU A 333 0.24 2.71 9.17
N VAL A 334 1.43 2.65 8.56
CA VAL A 334 1.60 2.16 7.19
C VAL A 334 1.03 0.73 7.04
N GLN A 335 1.27 -0.14 8.02
CA GLN A 335 0.76 -1.51 7.99
C GLN A 335 -0.76 -1.55 8.16
N ARG A 336 -1.33 -0.74 9.05
CA ARG A 336 -2.79 -0.65 9.24
C ARG A 336 -3.50 -0.14 7.99
N LYS A 337 -2.96 0.91 7.34
CA LYS A 337 -3.50 1.45 6.08
C LYS A 337 -3.40 0.43 4.94
N GLU A 338 -2.34 -0.36 4.84
CA GLU A 338 -2.24 -1.41 3.82
C GLU A 338 -3.28 -2.53 4.05
N ARG A 339 -3.49 -2.93 5.30
CA ARG A 339 -4.56 -3.88 5.66
C ARG A 339 -5.95 -3.33 5.36
N LEU A 340 -6.18 -2.04 5.63
CA LEU A 340 -7.43 -1.34 5.29
C LEU A 340 -7.67 -1.33 3.78
N ARG A 341 -6.64 -0.99 2.99
CA ARG A 341 -6.72 -0.96 1.53
C ARG A 341 -7.10 -2.34 0.97
N GLY A 342 -6.63 -3.42 1.60
CA GLY A 342 -6.96 -4.80 1.22
C GLY A 342 -8.41 -5.22 1.46
N ILE A 343 -9.17 -4.53 2.30
CA ILE A 343 -10.58 -4.88 2.61
C ILE A 343 -11.61 -3.96 1.94
N ILE A 344 -11.20 -2.80 1.44
CA ILE A 344 -12.07 -1.86 0.74
C ILE A 344 -12.09 -2.20 -0.76
N PRO A 345 -13.26 -2.51 -1.36
CA PRO A 345 -13.37 -2.74 -2.81
C PRO A 345 -12.92 -1.51 -3.60
N LYS A 346 -12.10 -1.70 -4.64
CA LYS A 346 -11.69 -0.60 -5.52
C LYS A 346 -12.88 -0.13 -6.35
N GLY A 347 -13.10 1.19 -6.43
CA GLY A 347 -14.18 1.79 -7.21
C GLY A 347 -15.54 1.86 -6.50
N ASP A 348 -15.61 1.48 -5.21
CA ASP A 348 -16.80 1.69 -4.39
C ASP A 348 -16.95 3.19 -4.09
N GLU A 349 -18.08 3.78 -4.51
CA GLU A 349 -18.36 5.21 -4.28
C GLU A 349 -18.84 5.49 -2.85
N THR A 350 -19.33 4.47 -2.13
CA THR A 350 -19.90 4.57 -0.78
C THR A 350 -18.85 4.38 0.31
N ILE A 351 -17.91 3.43 0.15
CA ILE A 351 -16.80 3.22 1.09
C ILE A 351 -15.48 3.32 0.32
N GLN A 352 -14.77 4.41 0.55
CA GLN A 352 -13.53 4.76 -0.14
C GLN A 352 -12.35 4.72 0.82
N PHE A 353 -11.20 4.29 0.30
CA PHE A 353 -9.94 4.40 1.01
C PHE A 353 -9.41 5.85 0.93
N ALA A 354 -9.04 6.43 2.06
CA ALA A 354 -8.40 7.74 2.10
C ALA A 354 -6.93 7.65 1.68
N GLU A 355 -6.66 8.09 0.44
CA GLU A 355 -5.31 8.16 -0.15
C GLU A 355 -4.39 9.11 0.62
N HIS A 356 -3.09 8.83 0.53
CA HIS A 356 -2.04 9.62 1.16
C HIS A 356 -0.79 9.68 0.28
N ILE A 357 0.06 10.68 0.53
CA ILE A 357 1.41 10.78 -0.02
C ILE A 357 2.43 10.75 1.10
N THR A 358 3.66 10.34 0.78
CA THR A 358 4.81 10.41 1.69
C THR A 358 5.71 11.55 1.27
N GLY A 359 6.03 12.45 2.22
CA GLY A 359 6.77 13.68 1.91
C GLY A 359 5.97 14.65 1.04
N SER A 360 6.61 15.77 0.66
CA SER A 360 6.01 16.84 -0.16
C SER A 360 4.65 17.36 0.33
N GLY A 361 4.38 17.30 1.64
CA GLY A 361 3.10 17.68 2.21
C GLY A 361 2.73 19.15 1.99
N GLU A 362 3.72 20.04 1.86
CA GLU A 362 3.51 21.47 1.56
C GLU A 362 2.84 21.64 0.20
N ALA A 363 3.35 20.96 -0.84
CA ALA A 363 2.77 21.01 -2.18
C ALA A 363 1.32 20.46 -2.21
N LEU A 364 1.04 19.41 -1.44
CA LEU A 364 -0.32 18.91 -1.27
C LEU A 364 -1.20 19.95 -0.58
N PHE A 365 -0.74 20.52 0.54
CA PHE A 365 -1.47 21.53 1.30
C PHE A 365 -1.83 22.73 0.44
N ASP A 366 -0.85 23.32 -0.25
CA ASP A 366 -1.05 24.48 -1.13
C ASP A 366 -2.08 24.20 -2.22
N LYS A 367 -2.01 23.01 -2.84
CA LYS A 367 -2.96 22.58 -3.86
C LYS A 367 -4.38 22.43 -3.30
N LEU A 368 -4.54 21.74 -2.17
CA LEU A 368 -5.86 21.56 -1.56
C LEU A 368 -6.47 22.89 -1.10
N CYS A 369 -5.64 23.81 -0.60
CA CYS A 369 -6.09 25.16 -0.25
C CYS A 369 -6.51 25.98 -1.47
N ALA A 370 -5.76 25.92 -2.58
CA ALA A 370 -6.14 26.55 -3.84
C ALA A 370 -7.45 25.98 -4.40
N GLU A 371 -7.71 24.69 -4.18
CA GLU A 371 -8.97 24.03 -4.53
C GLU A 371 -10.09 24.23 -3.49
N GLY A 372 -9.87 25.02 -2.44
CA GLY A 372 -10.88 25.38 -1.44
C GLY A 372 -11.31 24.22 -0.54
N LEU A 373 -10.48 23.19 -0.39
CA LEU A 373 -10.68 22.09 0.55
C LEU A 373 -10.26 22.49 1.98
N GLU A 374 -10.62 21.69 2.97
CA GLU A 374 -10.44 22.08 4.38
C GLU A 374 -8.97 22.15 4.82
N GLY A 375 -8.12 21.27 4.26
CA GLY A 375 -6.70 21.19 4.56
C GLY A 375 -6.17 19.76 4.49
N ILE A 376 -5.13 19.46 5.28
CA ILE A 376 -4.53 18.12 5.37
C ILE A 376 -4.50 17.59 6.80
N VAL A 377 -4.45 16.26 6.90
CA VAL A 377 -4.03 15.54 8.10
C VAL A 377 -2.68 14.90 7.80
N SER A 378 -1.69 15.14 8.65
CA SER A 378 -0.36 14.52 8.57
C SER A 378 -0.21 13.53 9.72
N LYS A 379 0.11 12.27 9.41
CA LYS A 379 0.21 11.19 10.38
C LYS A 379 1.59 10.53 10.33
N ARG A 380 2.21 10.24 11.48
CA ARG A 380 3.49 9.53 11.51
C ARG A 380 3.33 8.09 11.00
N ALA A 381 4.15 7.74 10.02
CA ALA A 381 4.08 6.48 9.28
C ALA A 381 4.30 5.25 10.18
N ASP A 382 5.17 5.39 11.17
CA ASP A 382 5.56 4.38 12.15
C ASP A 382 4.69 4.36 13.42
N SER A 383 3.73 5.30 13.56
CA SER A 383 2.99 5.44 14.81
C SER A 383 1.98 4.31 15.04
N ARG A 384 1.85 3.91 16.31
CA ARG A 384 0.72 3.12 16.81
C ARG A 384 -0.58 3.94 16.72
N TYR A 385 -1.74 3.31 16.87
CA TYR A 385 -3.03 4.03 16.91
C TYR A 385 -3.11 4.83 18.23
N PRO A 386 -3.19 6.17 18.19
CA PRO A 386 -3.15 6.95 19.42
C PRO A 386 -4.41 6.81 20.27
N ASN A 387 -4.23 6.81 21.59
CA ASN A 387 -5.35 6.93 22.52
C ASN A 387 -5.60 8.41 22.84
N GLY A 388 -6.58 9.02 22.16
CA GLY A 388 -6.92 10.43 22.32
C GLY A 388 -6.07 11.38 21.46
N ARG A 389 -5.82 12.60 21.96
CA ARG A 389 -5.09 13.64 21.21
C ARG A 389 -3.60 13.36 21.17
N SER A 390 -3.03 13.28 19.97
CA SER A 390 -1.62 12.98 19.77
C SER A 390 -0.92 14.01 18.88
N ARG A 391 0.40 14.12 19.05
CA ARG A 391 1.31 14.84 18.14
C ARG A 391 1.73 13.98 16.95
N ASP A 392 1.42 12.68 16.93
CA ASP A 392 1.61 11.80 15.77
C ASP A 392 0.58 12.06 14.67
N TRP A 393 -0.54 12.72 15.00
CA TRP A 393 -1.61 13.07 14.08
C TRP A 393 -1.79 14.58 14.13
N LEU A 394 -1.38 15.26 13.08
CA LEU A 394 -1.44 16.71 12.96
C LEU A 394 -2.49 17.10 11.94
N LYS A 395 -3.26 18.15 12.22
CA LYS A 395 -4.18 18.76 11.24
C LYS A 395 -3.70 20.17 10.92
N ILE A 396 -3.74 20.48 9.63
CA ILE A 396 -3.39 21.79 9.08
C ILE A 396 -4.59 22.24 8.26
N LYS A 397 -5.13 23.41 8.55
CA LYS A 397 -6.38 23.92 7.96
C LYS A 397 -6.09 25.08 7.00
N CYS A 398 -6.71 25.07 5.83
CA CYS A 398 -6.65 26.18 4.86
C CYS A 398 -7.45 27.40 5.34
N LEU A 399 -8.61 27.15 5.94
CA LEU A 399 -9.53 28.17 6.44
C LEU A 399 -9.80 27.95 7.93
N ARG A 400 -9.95 29.03 8.70
CA ARG A 400 -10.30 28.93 10.12
C ARG A 400 -11.78 28.56 10.26
N ARG A 401 -12.02 27.30 10.60
CA ARG A 401 -13.34 26.74 10.86
C ARG A 401 -13.31 25.91 12.14
N GLN A 402 -14.29 26.12 13.02
CA GLN A 402 -14.38 25.46 14.33
C GLN A 402 -15.82 25.40 14.82
N GLU A 403 -16.08 24.55 15.81
CA GLU A 403 -17.32 24.55 16.56
C GLU A 403 -17.34 25.62 17.66
N PHE A 404 -18.52 26.18 17.90
CA PHE A 404 -18.87 27.14 18.96
C PHE A 404 -20.22 26.76 19.58
N VAL A 405 -20.39 27.06 20.85
CA VAL A 405 -21.65 26.85 21.58
C VAL A 405 -22.58 28.04 21.29
N ILE A 406 -23.83 27.78 20.93
CA ILE A 406 -24.84 28.83 20.79
C ILE A 406 -25.33 29.20 22.19
N VAL A 407 -25.12 30.45 22.58
CA VAL A 407 -25.46 30.97 23.91
C VAL A 407 -26.69 31.89 23.90
N GLY A 408 -27.07 32.39 22.72
CA GLY A 408 -28.23 33.25 22.55
C GLY A 408 -28.41 33.68 21.09
N TRP A 409 -29.32 34.61 20.86
CA TRP A 409 -29.56 35.18 19.54
C TRP A 409 -30.11 36.61 19.63
N LEU A 410 -30.02 37.33 18.52
CA LEU A 410 -30.58 38.68 18.36
C LEU A 410 -31.73 38.66 17.34
N PRO A 411 -32.85 39.37 17.62
CA PRO A 411 -33.97 39.44 16.71
C PRO A 411 -33.68 40.33 15.51
N SER A 412 -34.37 40.05 14.40
CA SER A 412 -34.32 40.87 13.20
C SER A 412 -35.47 41.86 13.19
N ASP A 413 -35.17 43.11 12.87
CA ASP A 413 -36.16 44.19 12.70
C ASP A 413 -37.00 44.00 11.42
N LYS A 414 -36.67 43.00 10.58
CA LYS A 414 -37.40 42.65 9.36
C LYS A 414 -38.36 41.50 9.63
N ALA A 415 -39.66 41.76 9.51
CA ALA A 415 -40.76 40.85 9.86
C ALA A 415 -40.65 39.41 9.29
N ARG A 416 -40.03 39.22 8.12
CA ARG A 416 -39.89 37.89 7.49
C ARG A 416 -38.64 37.09 7.90
N ARG A 417 -37.70 37.67 8.66
CA ARG A 417 -36.38 37.05 8.91
C ARG A 417 -36.25 36.39 10.28
N GLY A 418 -36.93 36.91 11.32
CA GLY A 418 -37.05 36.31 12.66
C GLY A 418 -35.76 36.21 13.50
N LEU A 419 -34.58 36.08 12.85
CA LEU A 419 -33.26 35.89 13.43
C LEU A 419 -32.27 36.83 12.71
N LYS A 420 -31.58 37.70 13.46
CA LYS A 420 -30.53 38.59 12.93
C LYS A 420 -29.14 37.95 13.05
N SER A 421 -28.83 37.40 14.22
CA SER A 421 -27.56 36.73 14.47
C SER A 421 -27.64 35.78 15.66
N LEU A 422 -26.85 34.71 15.62
CA LEU A 422 -26.58 33.87 16.80
C LEU A 422 -25.45 34.50 17.62
N LEU A 423 -25.52 34.34 18.94
CA LEU A 423 -24.48 34.66 19.89
C LEU A 423 -23.70 33.39 20.21
N LEU A 424 -22.38 33.47 20.15
CA LEU A 424 -21.49 32.32 20.23
C LEU A 424 -20.66 32.36 21.51
N GLY A 425 -20.37 31.19 22.04
CA GLY A 425 -19.40 30.97 23.12
C GLY A 425 -18.46 29.81 22.81
N VAL A 426 -17.36 29.73 23.54
CA VAL A 426 -16.37 28.66 23.44
C VAL A 426 -15.80 28.38 24.83
N ASN A 427 -15.52 27.13 25.17
CA ASN A 427 -14.91 26.82 26.46
C ASN A 427 -13.42 27.19 26.42
N ARG A 428 -13.02 28.08 27.33
CA ARG A 428 -11.64 28.53 27.55
C ARG A 428 -11.34 28.38 29.04
N ASP A 429 -10.26 27.67 29.36
CA ASP A 429 -9.80 27.43 30.74
C ASP A 429 -10.91 26.88 31.67
N GLY A 430 -11.72 25.95 31.15
CA GLY A 430 -12.82 25.31 31.88
C GLY A 430 -14.07 26.17 32.07
N LYS A 431 -14.12 27.37 31.48
CA LYS A 431 -15.29 28.27 31.53
C LYS A 431 -15.79 28.62 30.13
N LEU A 432 -17.10 28.76 29.98
CA LEU A 432 -17.70 29.21 28.72
C LEU A 432 -17.46 30.71 28.55
N ALA A 433 -16.73 31.12 27.51
CA ALA A 433 -16.36 32.50 27.20
C ALA A 433 -17.07 32.99 25.92
N TYR A 434 -17.38 34.29 25.84
CA TYR A 434 -18.10 34.85 24.69
C TYR A 434 -17.18 34.98 23.48
N ALA A 435 -17.63 34.49 22.33
CA ALA A 435 -16.85 34.45 21.08
C ALA A 435 -17.40 35.41 20.00
N GLY A 436 -18.41 36.22 20.32
CA GLY A 436 -19.02 37.16 19.38
C GLY A 436 -20.35 36.69 18.80
N LYS A 437 -20.66 37.13 17.58
CA LYS A 437 -21.95 36.87 16.92
C LYS A 437 -21.80 36.55 15.44
N VAL A 438 -22.68 35.72 14.91
CA VAL A 438 -22.71 35.32 13.50
C VAL A 438 -24.07 35.65 12.87
N GLY A 439 -24.07 36.41 11.77
CA GLY A 439 -25.28 36.89 11.09
C GLY A 439 -25.41 36.46 9.62
N THR A 440 -24.41 35.75 9.09
CA THR A 440 -24.35 35.28 7.70
C THR A 440 -24.28 33.75 7.65
N GLY A 441 -24.49 33.15 6.48
CA GLY A 441 -24.46 31.69 6.30
C GLY A 441 -25.80 30.98 6.55
N PHE A 442 -26.91 31.74 6.67
CA PHE A 442 -28.24 31.18 6.88
C PHE A 442 -29.10 31.24 5.61
N THR A 443 -29.83 30.16 5.31
CA THR A 443 -30.99 30.20 4.39
C THR A 443 -32.26 30.58 5.17
N GLN A 444 -33.33 30.99 4.48
CA GLN A 444 -34.61 31.32 5.16
C GLN A 444 -35.17 30.13 5.93
N GLN A 445 -35.14 28.93 5.32
CA GLN A 445 -35.56 27.69 5.98
C GLN A 445 -34.73 27.42 7.24
N ARG A 446 -33.39 27.54 7.15
CA ARG A 446 -32.50 27.30 8.28
C ARG A 446 -32.71 28.27 9.44
N MET A 447 -33.04 29.52 9.13
CA MET A 447 -33.38 30.51 10.17
C MET A 447 -34.65 30.10 10.92
N ALA A 448 -35.68 29.59 10.24
CA ALA A 448 -36.91 29.13 10.87
C ALA A 448 -36.67 27.90 11.77
N GLU A 449 -35.92 26.90 11.28
CA GLU A 449 -35.56 25.70 12.05
C GLU A 449 -34.74 26.04 13.30
N LEU A 450 -33.72 26.89 13.14
CA LEU A 450 -32.92 27.38 14.27
C LEU A 450 -33.80 28.14 15.26
N ARG A 451 -34.77 28.93 14.78
CA ARG A 451 -35.63 29.72 15.66
C ARG A 451 -36.45 28.82 16.58
N ALA A 452 -37.07 27.78 16.04
CA ALA A 452 -37.82 26.79 16.81
C ALA A 452 -36.95 26.10 17.88
N LEU A 453 -35.73 25.68 17.51
CA LEU A 453 -34.78 25.06 18.45
C LEU A 453 -34.36 26.00 19.59
N LEU A 454 -34.15 27.27 19.27
CA LEU A 454 -33.75 28.31 20.21
C LEU A 454 -34.90 28.70 21.16
N ASP A 455 -36.13 28.80 20.66
CA ASP A 455 -37.30 29.13 21.48
C ASP A 455 -37.53 28.08 22.58
N ALA A 456 -37.40 26.80 22.22
CA ALA A 456 -37.50 25.67 23.15
C ALA A 456 -36.39 25.66 24.24
N ARG A 457 -35.36 26.48 24.10
CA ARG A 457 -34.20 26.55 25.02
C ARG A 457 -34.08 27.89 25.73
N THR A 458 -35.10 28.74 25.65
CA THR A 458 -35.09 30.09 26.23
C THR A 458 -34.77 30.06 27.72
N ARG A 459 -33.93 31.01 28.17
CA ARG A 459 -33.65 31.22 29.58
C ARG A 459 -33.60 32.70 29.93
N LYS A 460 -33.84 33.01 31.22
CA LYS A 460 -33.85 34.40 31.73
C LYS A 460 -32.45 34.93 32.05
N THR A 461 -31.52 34.05 32.45
CA THR A 461 -30.18 34.44 32.91
C THR A 461 -29.13 34.30 31.82
N THR A 462 -28.17 35.22 31.83
CA THR A 462 -27.06 35.21 30.87
C THR A 462 -26.13 34.01 31.12
N PRO A 463 -25.86 33.16 30.11
CA PRO A 463 -24.96 31.99 30.23
C PRO A 463 -23.47 32.34 30.13
N VAL A 464 -23.12 33.56 29.71
CA VAL A 464 -21.74 33.98 29.44
C VAL A 464 -21.53 35.46 29.73
N GLU A 465 -20.35 35.87 30.17
CA GLU A 465 -20.01 37.29 30.29
C GLU A 465 -19.70 37.90 28.91
N ALA A 466 -20.40 38.98 28.54
CA ALA A 466 -20.27 39.62 27.22
C ALA A 466 -20.49 41.15 27.31
N PRO A 467 -19.80 41.96 26.47
CA PRO A 467 -19.99 43.42 26.46
C PRO A 467 -21.45 43.81 26.16
N ARG A 468 -22.06 44.64 27.03
CA ARG A 468 -23.48 45.05 26.93
C ARG A 468 -23.87 45.57 25.55
N ALA A 469 -22.98 46.32 24.88
CA ALA A 469 -23.23 46.86 23.56
C ALA A 469 -23.42 45.77 22.48
N MET A 470 -22.77 44.62 22.61
CA MET A 470 -22.81 43.53 21.63
C MET A 470 -24.03 42.62 21.78
N VAL A 471 -24.60 42.57 22.99
CA VAL A 471 -25.70 41.68 23.37
C VAL A 471 -26.99 42.45 23.73
N ARG A 472 -27.07 43.73 23.36
CA ARG A 472 -28.27 44.55 23.56
C ARG A 472 -29.45 43.93 22.80
N GLY A 473 -30.52 43.60 23.52
CA GLY A 473 -31.70 42.93 22.96
C GLY A 473 -31.52 41.43 22.72
N ALA A 474 -30.50 40.81 23.32
CA ALA A 474 -30.28 39.37 23.23
C ALA A 474 -31.36 38.55 23.94
N HIS A 475 -31.75 37.46 23.30
CA HIS A 475 -32.51 36.38 23.91
C HIS A 475 -31.54 35.23 24.21
N TRP A 476 -31.46 34.86 25.49
CA TRP A 476 -30.53 33.84 25.96
C TRP A 476 -31.13 32.45 25.85
N VAL A 477 -30.27 31.48 25.52
CA VAL A 477 -30.67 30.06 25.45
C VAL A 477 -29.76 29.20 26.32
N ARG A 478 -30.23 28.00 26.66
CA ARG A 478 -29.41 26.98 27.29
C ARG A 478 -28.22 26.64 26.36
N PRO A 479 -26.97 26.64 26.86
CA PRO A 479 -25.77 26.47 26.03
C PRO A 479 -25.51 24.99 25.72
N ASP A 480 -26.47 24.31 25.10
CA ASP A 480 -26.41 22.88 24.74
C ASP A 480 -26.42 22.65 23.21
N LEU A 481 -26.52 23.70 22.40
CA LEU A 481 -26.44 23.64 20.95
C LEU A 481 -25.04 24.01 20.48
N VAL A 482 -24.46 23.18 19.61
CA VAL A 482 -23.16 23.41 19.00
C VAL A 482 -23.34 23.76 17.54
N ALA A 483 -22.64 24.79 17.06
CA ALA A 483 -22.63 25.23 15.68
C ALA A 483 -21.21 25.27 15.13
N GLU A 484 -21.07 24.89 13.87
CA GLU A 484 -19.83 25.03 13.13
C GLU A 484 -19.80 26.35 12.38
N ILE A 485 -18.71 27.10 12.57
CA ILE A 485 -18.54 28.48 12.12
C ILE A 485 -17.23 28.60 11.36
N ALA A 486 -17.29 29.15 10.14
CA ALA A 486 -16.12 29.62 9.41
C ALA A 486 -15.85 31.09 9.75
N PHE A 487 -14.59 31.50 9.90
CA PHE A 487 -14.20 32.86 10.26
C PHE A 487 -12.81 33.18 9.71
N THR A 488 -12.41 34.45 9.68
CA THR A 488 -11.10 34.87 9.14
C THR A 488 -10.01 34.89 10.21
N GLU A 489 -10.34 35.41 11.39
CA GLU A 489 -9.42 35.49 12.52
C GLU A 489 -10.18 35.62 13.86
N THR A 490 -9.47 35.40 14.95
CA THR A 490 -9.94 35.68 16.32
C THR A 490 -9.17 36.89 16.84
N THR A 491 -9.86 37.90 17.35
CA THR A 491 -9.22 39.10 17.93
C THR A 491 -8.50 38.77 19.24
N PRO A 492 -7.59 39.64 19.73
CA PRO A 492 -6.98 39.47 21.06
C PRO A 492 -8.00 39.31 22.19
N ASP A 493 -9.16 39.95 22.07
CA ASP A 493 -10.27 39.83 23.03
C ASP A 493 -11.08 38.53 22.88
N GLY A 494 -10.70 37.63 21.96
CA GLY A 494 -11.36 36.35 21.75
C GLY A 494 -12.60 36.38 20.85
N LEU A 495 -12.83 37.46 20.09
CA LEU A 495 -14.00 37.61 19.22
C LEU A 495 -13.71 37.18 17.78
N LEU A 496 -14.67 36.52 17.13
CA LEU A 496 -14.53 36.10 15.73
C LEU A 496 -14.70 37.28 14.76
N ARG A 497 -13.84 37.36 13.74
CA ARG A 497 -13.98 38.27 12.60
C ARG A 497 -14.54 37.57 11.37
N HIS A 498 -15.47 38.24 10.71
CA HIS A 498 -16.22 37.73 9.56
C HIS A 498 -16.78 36.31 9.75
N PRO A 499 -17.45 35.99 10.88
CA PRO A 499 -17.98 34.67 11.10
C PRO A 499 -19.17 34.39 10.17
N SER A 500 -19.23 33.17 9.64
CA SER A 500 -20.34 32.65 8.85
C SER A 500 -20.78 31.29 9.38
N PHE A 501 -22.09 31.12 9.53
CA PHE A 501 -22.68 29.87 10.00
C PHE A 501 -22.59 28.80 8.93
N ILE A 502 -22.18 27.58 9.30
CA ILE A 502 -22.11 26.44 8.39
C ILE A 502 -23.21 25.42 8.71
N GLY A 503 -23.37 25.05 9.98
CA GLY A 503 -24.35 24.06 10.41
C GLY A 503 -24.35 23.80 11.91
N LEU A 504 -25.33 23.02 12.39
CA LEU A 504 -25.35 22.53 13.78
C LEU A 504 -24.51 21.25 13.89
N ARG A 505 -23.88 20.99 15.04
CA ARG A 505 -23.18 19.74 15.35
C ARG A 505 -23.95 19.00 16.44
N GLU A 506 -24.53 17.86 16.06
CA GLU A 506 -25.32 17.01 16.97
C GLU A 506 -24.50 15.84 17.53
N ASP A 507 -23.34 15.57 16.93
CA ASP A 507 -22.39 14.51 17.28
C ASP A 507 -21.46 14.90 18.44
N LYS A 508 -21.40 16.20 18.78
CA LYS A 508 -20.44 16.76 19.73
C LYS A 508 -21.17 17.54 20.84
N PRO A 509 -20.96 17.19 22.13
CA PRO A 509 -21.56 17.92 23.23
C PRO A 509 -20.86 19.27 23.47
N ALA A 510 -21.60 20.22 24.04
CA ALA A 510 -21.17 21.61 24.20
C ALA A 510 -19.97 21.80 25.13
N ASP A 511 -19.80 20.94 26.13
CA ASP A 511 -18.66 20.94 27.06
C ASP A 511 -17.33 20.54 26.38
N GLN A 512 -17.38 19.78 25.28
CA GLN A 512 -16.22 19.39 24.48
C GLN A 512 -15.83 20.43 23.41
N VAL A 513 -16.54 21.56 23.34
CA VAL A 513 -16.23 22.66 22.41
C VAL A 513 -15.21 23.61 23.05
N VAL A 514 -13.94 23.33 22.83
CA VAL A 514 -12.81 24.12 23.33
C VAL A 514 -12.16 24.97 22.25
N GLU A 515 -11.53 26.08 22.64
CA GLU A 515 -10.76 26.93 21.72
C GLU A 515 -9.57 26.17 21.13
N GLU A 516 -9.49 26.05 19.80
CA GLU A 516 -8.34 25.47 19.13
C GLU A 516 -7.24 26.52 18.95
N ARG A 517 -6.09 26.29 19.60
CA ARG A 517 -4.86 27.06 19.37
C ARG A 517 -3.86 26.18 18.62
N PRO A 518 -3.24 26.66 17.52
CA PRO A 518 -2.16 25.93 16.88
C PRO A 518 -1.04 25.68 17.89
N ALA A 519 -0.62 24.43 18.00
CA ALA A 519 0.62 24.08 18.67
C ALA A 519 1.78 24.26 17.68
N PRO A 520 3.00 24.52 18.15
CA PRO A 520 4.17 24.45 17.28
C PRO A 520 4.25 23.04 16.68
N VAL A 521 4.59 22.96 15.39
CA VAL A 521 4.89 21.68 14.73
C VAL A 521 5.92 20.95 15.57
N PRO A 522 5.78 19.63 15.79
CA PRO A 522 6.89 18.86 16.36
C PRO A 522 8.07 19.05 15.42
N SER A 523 9.05 19.84 15.85
CA SER A 523 10.39 19.74 15.30
C SER A 523 10.76 18.26 15.32
N PRO A 524 11.51 17.73 14.34
CA PRO A 524 12.10 16.41 14.51
C PRO A 524 12.74 16.45 15.89
N GLU A 525 12.19 15.67 16.84
CA GLU A 525 12.76 15.65 18.18
C GLU A 525 14.23 15.38 17.92
N ALA A 526 15.10 16.30 18.37
CA ALA A 526 16.51 16.06 18.27
C ALA A 526 16.70 14.70 18.91
N SER A 527 17.10 13.72 18.10
CA SER A 527 17.17 12.32 18.50
C SER A 527 17.72 12.26 19.92
N ALA A 528 17.02 11.58 20.83
CA ALA A 528 17.46 11.49 22.22
C ALA A 528 18.85 10.83 22.30
N ILE A 529 19.20 10.05 21.29
CA ILE A 529 20.54 9.54 21.07
C ILE A 529 21.44 10.68 20.57
N THR A 530 22.64 10.85 21.11
CA THR A 530 23.63 11.80 20.55
C THR A 530 24.68 11.03 19.75
N ILE A 531 24.94 11.43 18.50
CA ILE A 531 26.09 10.91 17.75
C ILE A 531 27.36 11.58 18.28
N THR A 532 28.11 10.87 19.12
CA THR A 532 29.41 11.36 19.60
C THR A 532 30.48 11.17 18.54
N HIS A 533 31.42 12.11 18.47
CA HIS A 533 32.49 12.15 17.47
C HIS A 533 31.97 12.04 16.02
N PRO A 534 31.01 12.90 15.61
CA PRO A 534 30.38 12.78 14.29
C PRO A 534 31.39 12.92 13.15
N TYR A 535 32.39 13.79 13.29
CA TYR A 535 33.44 14.02 12.30
C TYR A 535 34.49 12.91 12.20
N ARG A 536 34.39 11.85 13.02
CA ARG A 536 35.33 10.73 12.95
C ARG A 536 35.16 10.00 11.63
N VAL A 537 36.21 9.98 10.82
CA VAL A 537 36.26 9.22 9.57
C VAL A 537 36.17 7.72 9.87
N ILE A 538 35.17 7.05 9.29
CA ILE A 538 34.97 5.59 9.41
C ILE A 538 35.15 4.86 8.07
N PHE A 539 35.14 5.59 6.95
CA PHE A 539 35.56 5.10 5.63
C PHE A 539 36.67 6.04 5.08
N PRO A 540 37.95 5.69 5.28
CA PRO A 540 39.05 6.59 4.92
C PRO A 540 39.22 6.80 3.41
N ASP A 541 38.88 5.81 2.58
CA ASP A 541 39.05 5.92 1.11
C ASP A 541 38.09 6.92 0.45
N SER A 542 37.10 7.41 1.20
CA SER A 542 36.05 8.27 0.68
C SER A 542 35.75 9.44 1.62
N ASP A 543 36.60 9.67 2.64
CA ASP A 543 36.43 10.70 3.67
C ASP A 543 35.02 10.74 4.30
N LEU A 544 34.39 9.58 4.48
CA LEU A 544 33.05 9.49 5.08
C LEU A 544 33.15 9.24 6.57
N THR A 545 32.35 10.00 7.31
CA THR A 545 32.37 10.10 8.76
C THR A 545 31.25 9.32 9.42
N LYS A 546 31.32 9.20 10.75
CA LYS A 546 30.25 8.61 11.56
C LYS A 546 28.95 9.42 11.43
N GLY A 547 29.06 10.75 11.33
CA GLY A 547 27.95 11.67 11.10
C GLY A 547 27.24 11.36 9.78
N ASP A 548 28.01 11.24 8.68
CA ASP A 548 27.44 10.95 7.36
C ASP A 548 26.63 9.65 7.34
N LEU A 549 27.15 8.60 8.00
CA LEU A 549 26.43 7.33 8.13
C LEU A 549 25.15 7.48 8.98
N ALA A 550 25.20 8.26 10.06
CA ALA A 550 24.03 8.51 10.90
C ALA A 550 22.95 9.30 10.16
N ASP A 551 23.35 10.31 9.37
CA ASP A 551 22.44 11.12 8.57
C ASP A 551 21.81 10.29 7.43
N TYR A 552 22.60 9.43 6.77
CA TYR A 552 22.09 8.46 5.81
C TYR A 552 21.04 7.54 6.45
N VAL A 553 21.34 6.92 7.60
CA VAL A 553 20.40 6.00 8.27
C VAL A 553 19.15 6.74 8.74
N ALA A 554 19.27 7.95 9.28
CA ALA A 554 18.11 8.74 9.71
C ALA A 554 17.18 9.04 8.52
N LYS A 555 17.76 9.37 7.37
CA LYS A 555 17.02 9.66 6.14
C LYS A 555 16.37 8.44 5.51
N LEU A 556 17.06 7.29 5.54
CA LEU A 556 16.61 6.03 4.94
C LEU A 556 15.82 5.15 5.93
N ALA A 557 15.67 5.54 7.19
CA ALA A 557 14.94 4.76 8.19
C ALA A 557 13.55 4.29 7.73
N PRO A 558 12.71 5.12 7.07
CA PRO A 558 11.41 4.66 6.55
C PRO A 558 11.51 3.51 5.53
N LEU A 559 12.62 3.40 4.80
CA LEU A 559 12.88 2.32 3.85
C LEU A 559 13.56 1.11 4.49
N MET A 560 14.37 1.31 5.53
CA MET A 560 15.06 0.24 6.26
C MET A 560 14.12 -0.52 7.20
N LEU A 561 13.26 0.21 7.94
CA LEU A 561 12.42 -0.34 9.02
C LEU A 561 11.51 -1.49 8.59
N PRO A 562 10.86 -1.49 7.42
CA PRO A 562 10.07 -2.64 6.95
C PRO A 562 10.85 -3.97 6.92
N TRP A 563 12.19 -3.91 6.80
CA TRP A 563 13.06 -5.08 6.71
C TRP A 563 13.72 -5.46 8.02
N VAL A 564 14.18 -4.45 8.77
CA VAL A 564 15.03 -4.63 9.95
C VAL A 564 14.26 -4.60 11.27
N ALA A 565 13.11 -3.91 11.32
CA ALA A 565 12.37 -3.75 12.57
C ALA A 565 11.79 -5.09 13.05
N ARG A 566 11.76 -5.26 14.38
CA ARG A 566 11.19 -6.44 15.07
C ARG A 566 11.72 -7.77 14.53
N ARG A 567 13.00 -7.77 14.16
CA ARG A 567 13.71 -8.93 13.64
C ARG A 567 15.00 -9.10 14.42
N PRO A 568 15.38 -10.33 14.79
CA PRO A 568 16.71 -10.54 15.35
C PRO A 568 17.77 -10.10 14.34
N VAL A 569 18.65 -9.21 14.79
CA VAL A 569 19.73 -8.65 13.99
C VAL A 569 21.08 -9.00 14.58
N SER A 570 22.06 -9.06 13.69
CA SER A 570 23.47 -9.09 13.99
C SER A 570 24.12 -7.88 13.36
N LEU A 571 24.94 -7.21 14.16
CA LEU A 571 25.54 -5.93 13.80
C LEU A 571 27.01 -6.14 13.48
N VAL A 572 27.48 -5.63 12.34
CA VAL A 572 28.91 -5.48 12.08
C VAL A 572 29.33 -4.13 12.62
N ARG A 573 30.08 -4.15 13.73
CA ARG A 573 30.54 -2.94 14.42
C ARG A 573 31.99 -2.68 14.11
N CYS A 574 32.28 -1.45 13.69
CA CYS A 574 33.63 -0.95 13.44
C CYS A 574 33.84 0.36 14.23
N PRO A 575 34.03 0.30 15.57
CA PRO A 575 34.07 1.50 16.40
C PRO A 575 35.16 2.50 16.02
N GLN A 576 36.27 2.05 15.44
CA GLN A 576 37.37 2.90 14.97
C GLN A 576 37.38 3.10 13.44
N GLY A 577 36.27 2.79 12.77
CA GLY A 577 36.19 2.76 11.32
C GLY A 577 36.58 1.43 10.72
N ARG A 578 36.21 1.22 9.46
CA ARG A 578 36.30 -0.09 8.80
C ARG A 578 37.70 -0.52 8.38
N ALA A 579 38.67 0.40 8.41
CA ALA A 579 40.08 0.09 8.20
C ALA A 579 40.76 -0.51 9.45
N ARG A 580 40.04 -0.55 10.58
CA ARG A 580 40.46 -1.18 11.84
C ARG A 580 39.61 -2.43 12.11
N ALA A 581 39.82 -3.05 13.26
CA ALA A 581 39.08 -4.24 13.66
C ALA A 581 37.56 -3.96 13.69
N CYS A 582 36.83 -4.76 12.94
CA CYS A 582 35.38 -4.87 13.02
C CYS A 582 35.02 -6.21 13.66
N PHE A 583 33.88 -6.26 14.36
CA PHE A 583 33.39 -7.49 14.96
C PHE A 583 31.90 -7.66 14.72
N PHE A 584 31.46 -8.91 14.74
CA PHE A 584 30.08 -9.31 14.55
C PHE A 584 29.42 -9.52 15.91
N GLN A 585 28.35 -8.78 16.20
CA GLN A 585 27.64 -8.88 17.47
C GLN A 585 26.20 -9.32 17.26
N LYS A 586 25.82 -10.43 17.90
CA LYS A 586 24.46 -11.00 17.88
C LYS A 586 23.69 -10.68 19.16
N HIS A 587 24.41 -10.77 20.28
CA HIS A 587 23.83 -10.74 21.61
C HIS A 587 24.00 -9.37 22.27
N ASP A 588 23.03 -8.98 23.07
CA ASP A 588 23.11 -7.76 23.85
C ASP A 588 24.11 -7.91 25.01
N ALA A 589 25.06 -6.99 25.05
CA ALA A 589 26.06 -6.88 26.11
C ALA A 589 25.74 -5.71 27.08
N GLY A 590 24.54 -5.12 26.99
CA GLY A 590 24.08 -4.00 27.81
C GLY A 590 24.60 -2.63 27.38
N SER A 591 25.08 -2.50 26.12
CA SER A 591 25.81 -1.30 25.67
C SER A 591 25.02 -0.33 24.79
N PHE A 592 23.81 -0.67 24.36
CA PHE A 592 23.06 0.08 23.34
C PHE A 592 21.99 1.05 23.89
N GLY A 593 21.69 1.01 25.19
CA GLY A 593 20.60 1.77 25.80
C GLY A 593 19.22 1.17 25.53
N SER A 594 18.16 1.86 25.92
CA SER A 594 16.79 1.32 25.91
C SER A 594 16.13 1.23 24.53
N GLN A 595 16.70 1.87 23.50
CA GLN A 595 16.15 1.91 22.14
C GLN A 595 16.55 0.70 21.29
N VAL A 596 17.51 -0.09 21.75
CA VAL A 596 17.86 -1.38 21.15
C VAL A 596 17.44 -2.45 22.14
N HIS A 597 16.62 -3.37 21.65
CA HIS A 597 15.98 -4.36 22.49
C HIS A 597 16.66 -5.71 22.34
N SER A 598 16.37 -6.63 23.24
CA SER A 598 16.80 -8.01 23.15
C SER A 598 15.65 -8.98 23.35
N ILE A 599 15.66 -10.13 22.67
CA ILE A 599 14.80 -11.27 22.98
C ILE A 599 15.62 -12.50 23.37
N PRO A 600 15.19 -13.30 24.36
CA PRO A 600 15.84 -14.56 24.67
C PRO A 600 15.57 -15.57 23.56
N ILE A 601 16.63 -16.13 22.96
CA ILE A 601 16.53 -17.20 21.96
C ILE A 601 17.37 -18.38 22.41
N ARG A 602 16.74 -19.57 22.41
CA ARG A 602 17.44 -20.82 22.67
C ARG A 602 18.33 -21.22 21.49
N GLU A 603 19.61 -21.45 21.75
CA GLU A 603 20.61 -21.90 20.78
C GLU A 603 20.69 -23.44 20.72
N LYS A 604 21.46 -23.97 19.75
CA LYS A 604 21.55 -25.41 19.48
C LYS A 604 22.19 -26.22 20.62
N ASP A 605 23.06 -25.58 21.40
CA ASP A 605 23.71 -26.18 22.58
C ASP A 605 22.79 -26.23 23.81
N GLY A 606 21.57 -25.70 23.69
CA GLY A 606 20.58 -25.65 24.76
C GLY A 606 20.62 -24.38 25.60
N GLY A 607 21.64 -23.53 25.43
CA GLY A 607 21.75 -22.21 26.06
C GLY A 607 20.70 -21.23 25.54
N THR A 608 20.47 -20.13 26.27
CA THR A 608 19.56 -19.06 25.86
C THR A 608 20.31 -17.74 25.90
N GLU A 609 20.32 -17.02 24.78
CA GLU A 609 21.08 -15.79 24.62
C GLU A 609 20.17 -14.61 24.23
N PRO A 610 20.50 -13.36 24.65
CA PRO A 610 19.68 -12.18 24.38
C PRO A 610 19.98 -11.60 22.99
N TYR A 611 19.26 -12.02 21.95
CA TYR A 611 19.45 -11.53 20.58
C TYR A 611 18.90 -10.12 20.37
N LEU A 612 19.70 -9.26 19.72
CA LEU A 612 19.37 -7.86 19.47
C LEU A 612 18.25 -7.69 18.43
N TYR A 613 17.38 -6.70 18.62
CA TYR A 613 16.46 -6.18 17.59
C TYR A 613 16.17 -4.68 17.82
N VAL A 614 15.67 -4.02 16.78
CA VAL A 614 15.24 -2.61 16.82
C VAL A 614 13.77 -2.49 16.44
N GLU A 615 13.07 -1.45 16.88
CA GLU A 615 11.67 -1.20 16.49
C GLU A 615 11.51 0.03 15.59
N ASP A 616 12.39 1.02 15.72
CA ASP A 616 12.24 2.33 15.12
C ASP A 616 13.59 2.97 14.70
N ALA A 617 13.52 4.21 14.20
CA ALA A 617 14.68 4.97 13.74
C ALA A 617 15.67 5.31 14.86
N GLU A 618 15.21 5.50 16.10
CA GLU A 618 16.07 5.76 17.25
C GLU A 618 16.92 4.53 17.59
N GLY A 619 16.34 3.33 17.51
CA GLY A 619 17.08 2.07 17.66
C GLY A 619 18.17 1.89 16.61
N LEU A 620 17.87 2.19 15.34
CA LEU A 620 18.88 2.18 14.27
C LEU A 620 20.01 3.17 14.56
N ARG A 621 19.66 4.40 14.96
CA ARG A 621 20.62 5.45 15.25
C ARG A 621 21.47 5.14 16.49
N ALA A 622 20.90 4.49 17.52
CA ALA A 622 21.63 3.97 18.67
C ALA A 622 22.67 2.92 18.25
N CYS A 623 22.34 2.02 17.32
CA CYS A 623 23.31 1.08 16.76
C CYS A 623 24.48 1.82 16.06
N ILE A 624 24.19 2.83 15.23
CA ILE A 624 25.24 3.65 14.57
C ILE A 624 26.10 4.38 15.58
N GLN A 625 25.49 4.96 16.62
CA GLN A 625 26.21 5.60 17.72
C GLN A 625 27.23 4.65 18.36
N MET A 626 26.86 3.38 18.52
CA MET A 626 27.72 2.31 19.03
C MET A 626 28.67 1.71 17.98
N GLY A 627 28.75 2.31 16.80
CA GLY A 627 29.72 1.96 15.75
C GLY A 627 29.28 0.84 14.82
N SER A 628 27.99 0.48 14.81
CA SER A 628 27.44 -0.41 13.78
C SER A 628 27.53 0.24 12.40
N ILE A 629 27.94 -0.54 11.41
CA ILE A 629 27.92 -0.15 9.99
C ILE A 629 26.92 -1.02 9.22
N GLU A 630 26.94 -2.34 9.44
CA GLU A 630 26.05 -3.26 8.74
C GLU A 630 24.98 -3.85 9.66
N PHE A 631 23.76 -3.94 9.14
CA PHE A 631 22.64 -4.65 9.75
C PHE A 631 22.37 -5.94 8.97
N HIS A 632 22.58 -7.07 9.62
CA HIS A 632 22.26 -8.40 9.10
C HIS A 632 21.13 -8.96 9.92
N GLY A 633 20.06 -9.46 9.31
CA GLY A 633 18.96 -10.00 10.11
C GLY A 633 18.48 -11.35 9.64
N TRP A 634 17.73 -12.00 10.52
CA TRP A 634 17.23 -13.35 10.33
C TRP A 634 16.25 -13.45 9.16
N GLY A 635 15.98 -14.66 8.71
CA GLY A 635 14.88 -14.96 7.78
C GLY A 635 13.49 -14.91 8.43
N SER A 636 13.36 -14.69 9.75
CA SER A 636 12.09 -14.58 10.49
C SER A 636 12.05 -13.34 11.38
N SER A 637 10.84 -12.85 11.66
CA SER A 637 10.59 -11.80 12.69
C SER A 637 10.56 -12.39 14.10
N ILE A 638 10.61 -11.53 15.14
CA ILE A 638 10.43 -11.98 16.54
C ILE A 638 9.03 -12.56 16.81
N ALA A 639 8.02 -12.22 16.00
CA ALA A 639 6.67 -12.72 16.16
C ALA A 639 6.47 -14.13 15.60
N THR A 640 7.28 -14.50 14.60
CA THR A 640 7.21 -15.78 13.89
C THR A 640 8.57 -16.44 13.85
N LEU A 641 9.28 -16.44 15.00
CA LEU A 641 10.71 -16.76 15.06
C LEU A 641 11.09 -18.09 14.38
N GLU A 642 10.24 -19.11 14.50
CA GLU A 642 10.48 -20.45 13.94
C GLU A 642 9.93 -20.64 12.51
N GLN A 643 9.18 -19.65 12.01
CA GLN A 643 8.54 -19.64 10.69
C GLN A 643 9.08 -18.46 9.87
N PRO A 644 10.16 -18.66 9.09
CA PRO A 644 10.73 -17.61 8.25
C PRO A 644 9.71 -17.02 7.27
N ASP A 645 9.80 -15.71 7.10
CA ASP A 645 9.01 -14.89 6.17
C ASP A 645 9.78 -14.54 4.90
N ARG A 646 11.01 -15.04 4.77
CA ARG A 646 11.84 -14.89 3.56
C ARG A 646 12.87 -16.01 3.45
N MET A 647 13.22 -16.31 2.21
CA MET A 647 14.31 -17.19 1.82
C MET A 647 15.26 -16.42 0.89
N ILE A 648 16.56 -16.65 1.01
CA ILE A 648 17.61 -15.87 0.33
C ILE A 648 18.61 -16.83 -0.32
N PHE A 649 18.89 -16.60 -1.59
CA PHE A 649 20.06 -17.17 -2.27
C PHE A 649 21.08 -16.06 -2.46
N ASP A 650 22.17 -16.13 -1.71
CA ASP A 650 23.28 -15.16 -1.78
C ASP A 650 24.32 -15.69 -2.79
N LEU A 651 24.56 -14.94 -3.87
CA LEU A 651 25.49 -15.34 -4.91
C LEU A 651 26.90 -14.87 -4.60
N ASP A 652 27.74 -15.84 -4.26
CA ASP A 652 29.14 -15.67 -3.89
C ASP A 652 30.05 -16.09 -5.06
N PRO A 653 30.43 -15.16 -5.97
CA PRO A 653 31.33 -15.46 -7.07
C PRO A 653 32.78 -15.67 -6.60
N ASP A 654 33.50 -16.57 -7.26
CA ASP A 654 34.96 -16.55 -7.27
C ASP A 654 35.49 -15.20 -7.82
N PRO A 655 36.62 -14.66 -7.33
CA PRO A 655 37.15 -13.39 -7.82
C PRO A 655 37.39 -13.29 -9.33
N SER A 656 37.53 -14.42 -10.04
CA SER A 656 37.70 -14.47 -11.50
C SER A 656 36.39 -14.34 -12.28
N VAL A 657 35.24 -14.50 -11.64
CA VAL A 657 33.92 -14.45 -12.29
C VAL A 657 33.47 -13.00 -12.45
N SER A 658 33.05 -12.63 -13.67
CA SER A 658 32.59 -11.27 -13.95
C SER A 658 31.25 -10.96 -13.29
N PHE A 659 30.96 -9.68 -13.02
CA PHE A 659 29.65 -9.31 -12.49
C PHE A 659 28.50 -9.60 -13.47
N ASP A 660 28.76 -9.53 -14.78
CA ASP A 660 27.79 -9.95 -15.80
C ASP A 660 27.43 -11.44 -15.70
N ASP A 661 28.39 -12.31 -15.38
CA ASP A 661 28.11 -13.71 -15.09
C ASP A 661 27.25 -13.88 -13.83
N VAL A 662 27.48 -13.05 -12.80
CA VAL A 662 26.67 -13.04 -11.57
C VAL A 662 25.24 -12.60 -11.86
N LYS A 663 25.03 -11.57 -12.69
CA LYS A 663 23.69 -11.14 -13.12
C LYS A 663 22.97 -12.27 -13.88
N ARG A 664 23.64 -12.90 -14.84
CA ARG A 664 23.09 -14.07 -15.57
C ARG A 664 22.74 -15.22 -14.63
N ALA A 665 23.56 -15.47 -13.62
CA ALA A 665 23.28 -16.47 -12.60
C ALA A 665 22.06 -16.11 -11.74
N ALA A 666 21.91 -14.85 -11.34
CA ALA A 666 20.76 -14.36 -10.59
C ALA A 666 19.46 -14.51 -11.38
N VAL A 667 19.47 -14.13 -12.67
CA VAL A 667 18.33 -14.30 -13.59
C VAL A 667 18.00 -15.78 -13.77
N HIS A 668 19.00 -16.65 -13.94
CA HIS A 668 18.74 -18.09 -14.03
C HIS A 668 18.07 -18.64 -12.77
N ILE A 669 18.49 -18.21 -11.58
CA ILE A 669 17.82 -18.59 -10.33
C ILE A 669 16.39 -18.04 -10.26
N HIS A 670 16.18 -16.79 -10.67
CA HIS A 670 14.86 -16.19 -10.76
C HIS A 670 13.92 -17.01 -11.66
N ASP A 671 14.36 -17.36 -12.87
CA ASP A 671 13.57 -18.12 -13.84
C ASP A 671 13.20 -19.51 -13.28
N GLN A 672 14.16 -20.19 -12.65
CA GLN A 672 13.94 -21.52 -12.05
C GLN A 672 13.00 -21.46 -10.83
N LEU A 673 13.07 -20.41 -10.01
CA LEU A 673 12.09 -20.18 -8.95
C LEU A 673 10.70 -19.87 -9.53
N ALA A 674 10.65 -19.13 -10.64
CA ALA A 674 9.41 -18.78 -11.32
C ALA A 674 8.69 -20.02 -11.89
N GLU A 675 9.43 -21.00 -12.42
CA GLU A 675 8.88 -22.30 -12.83
C GLU A 675 8.23 -23.08 -11.68
N LEU A 676 8.78 -22.93 -10.47
CA LEU A 676 8.24 -23.48 -9.22
C LEU A 676 7.08 -22.64 -8.63
N GLY A 677 6.73 -21.52 -9.27
CA GLY A 677 5.67 -20.61 -8.84
C GLY A 677 6.08 -19.68 -7.70
N LEU A 678 7.38 -19.47 -7.48
CA LEU A 678 7.93 -18.57 -6.47
C LEU A 678 8.37 -17.26 -7.10
N THR A 679 7.68 -16.18 -6.72
CA THR A 679 8.11 -14.82 -7.02
C THR A 679 9.40 -14.52 -6.26
N SER A 680 10.36 -13.90 -6.93
CA SER A 680 11.64 -13.53 -6.34
C SER A 680 12.08 -12.14 -6.78
N PHE A 681 12.95 -11.53 -5.96
CA PHE A 681 13.38 -10.14 -6.11
C PHE A 681 14.91 -10.04 -6.04
N ALA A 682 15.49 -9.19 -6.87
CA ALA A 682 16.92 -8.94 -6.89
C ALA A 682 17.31 -7.80 -5.94
N MET A 683 18.41 -8.00 -5.22
CA MET A 683 19.06 -6.94 -4.44
C MET A 683 20.57 -7.01 -4.68
N LEU A 684 21.17 -5.88 -5.02
CA LEU A 684 22.63 -5.76 -5.02
C LEU A 684 23.13 -5.86 -3.58
N SER A 685 24.11 -6.71 -3.33
CA SER A 685 24.62 -6.91 -1.96
C SER A 685 25.38 -5.69 -1.41
N GLY A 686 25.82 -4.74 -2.24
CA GLY A 686 26.83 -3.74 -1.88
C GLY A 686 28.25 -4.33 -1.78
N GLY A 687 28.41 -5.61 -2.14
CA GLY A 687 29.67 -6.35 -2.12
C GLY A 687 30.08 -6.75 -3.54
N LYS A 688 30.09 -8.04 -3.82
CA LYS A 688 30.43 -8.62 -5.14
C LYS A 688 29.25 -9.34 -5.81
N GLY A 689 28.20 -9.61 -5.05
CA GLY A 689 27.13 -10.52 -5.42
C GLY A 689 25.76 -9.86 -5.51
N VAL A 690 24.80 -10.66 -5.94
CA VAL A 690 23.36 -10.35 -5.94
C VAL A 690 22.69 -11.31 -4.96
N HIS A 691 21.79 -10.80 -4.13
CA HIS A 691 20.86 -11.63 -3.39
C HIS A 691 19.60 -11.82 -4.23
N VAL A 692 19.16 -13.07 -4.37
CA VAL A 692 17.81 -13.40 -4.83
C VAL A 692 16.95 -13.66 -3.61
N VAL A 693 16.00 -12.77 -3.36
CA VAL A 693 15.13 -12.76 -2.17
C VAL A 693 13.76 -13.29 -2.55
N VAL A 694 13.28 -14.29 -1.80
CA VAL A 694 12.00 -14.96 -1.99
C VAL A 694 11.15 -14.71 -0.74
N PRO A 695 10.18 -13.77 -0.77
CA PRO A 695 9.25 -13.57 0.34
C PRO A 695 8.41 -14.82 0.55
N LEU A 696 8.08 -15.14 1.80
CA LEU A 696 7.25 -16.27 2.16
C LEU A 696 6.21 -15.84 3.19
N THR A 697 5.00 -16.37 3.07
CA THR A 697 4.03 -16.31 4.16
C THR A 697 4.54 -17.23 5.28
N PRO A 698 4.72 -16.75 6.52
CA PRO A 698 5.37 -17.50 7.60
C PRO A 698 4.49 -18.68 8.04
N GLN A 699 4.71 -19.83 7.44
CA GLN A 699 3.95 -21.07 7.68
C GLN A 699 4.87 -22.28 7.77
N ALA A 700 5.86 -22.36 6.88
CA ALA A 700 6.86 -23.41 6.89
C ALA A 700 7.92 -23.11 7.97
N GLU A 701 8.31 -24.13 8.72
CA GLU A 701 9.38 -24.00 9.71
C GLU A 701 10.77 -24.04 9.07
N TRP A 702 11.78 -23.56 9.81
CA TRP A 702 13.18 -23.52 9.37
C TRP A 702 13.70 -24.78 8.65
N PRO A 703 13.45 -26.03 9.13
CA PRO A 703 13.95 -27.22 8.45
C PRO A 703 13.41 -27.38 7.04
N ALA A 704 12.12 -27.07 6.81
CA ALA A 704 11.49 -27.18 5.50
C ALA A 704 12.05 -26.14 4.53
N VAL A 705 12.17 -24.87 4.96
CA VAL A 705 12.72 -23.80 4.12
C VAL A 705 14.19 -24.04 3.80
N SER A 706 14.99 -24.45 4.80
CA SER A 706 16.40 -24.77 4.58
C SER A 706 16.58 -25.96 3.64
N ASN A 707 15.77 -27.01 3.78
CA ASN A 707 15.85 -28.20 2.92
C ASN A 707 15.49 -27.88 1.47
N PHE A 708 14.43 -27.09 1.26
CA PHE A 708 14.07 -26.61 -0.07
C PHE A 708 15.21 -25.82 -0.71
N ALA A 709 15.76 -24.84 0.00
CA ALA A 709 16.85 -24.00 -0.51
C ALA A 709 18.11 -24.83 -0.85
N GLU A 710 18.45 -25.81 -0.02
CA GLU A 710 19.57 -26.72 -0.25
C GLU A 710 19.34 -27.59 -1.50
N ARG A 711 18.17 -28.22 -1.63
CA ARG A 711 17.84 -29.07 -2.77
C ARG A 711 17.81 -28.28 -4.07
N PHE A 712 17.22 -27.08 -4.04
CA PHE A 712 17.19 -26.17 -5.18
C PHE A 712 18.61 -25.79 -5.63
N ALA A 713 19.47 -25.35 -4.71
CA ALA A 713 20.85 -24.98 -5.02
C ALA A 713 21.66 -26.18 -5.56
N LYS A 714 21.48 -27.37 -4.99
CA LYS A 714 22.13 -28.60 -5.47
C LYS A 714 21.66 -29.00 -6.87
N ALA A 715 20.36 -28.93 -7.15
CA ALA A 715 19.81 -29.26 -8.46
C ALA A 715 20.37 -28.33 -9.55
N LEU A 716 20.40 -27.02 -9.30
CA LEU A 716 21.04 -26.04 -10.19
C LEU A 716 22.53 -26.32 -10.41
N ALA A 717 23.27 -26.63 -9.34
CA ALA A 717 24.69 -26.96 -9.43
C ALA A 717 24.97 -28.29 -10.15
N GLN A 718 24.01 -29.22 -10.16
CA GLN A 718 24.09 -30.45 -10.94
C GLN A 718 23.74 -30.23 -12.42
N GLY A 719 22.78 -29.34 -12.70
CA GLY A 719 22.36 -28.99 -14.06
C GLY A 719 23.38 -28.12 -14.81
N ASP A 720 24.07 -27.21 -14.11
CA ASP A 720 25.16 -26.39 -14.68
C ASP A 720 26.38 -26.37 -13.72
N PRO A 721 27.15 -27.48 -13.66
CA PRO A 721 28.30 -27.62 -12.76
C PRO A 721 29.50 -26.77 -13.16
N ALA A 722 29.50 -26.25 -14.40
CA ALA A 722 30.52 -25.34 -14.90
C ALA A 722 30.33 -23.93 -14.34
N ARG A 723 29.09 -23.51 -14.06
CA ARG A 723 28.79 -22.19 -13.50
C ARG A 723 28.59 -22.19 -11.99
N PHE A 724 27.99 -23.24 -11.44
CA PHE A 724 27.52 -23.25 -10.05
C PHE A 724 28.22 -24.28 -9.16
N VAL A 725 28.21 -23.98 -7.87
CA VAL A 725 28.54 -24.92 -6.80
C VAL A 725 27.61 -24.69 -5.61
N ALA A 726 27.16 -25.76 -4.97
CA ALA A 726 26.25 -25.71 -3.81
C ALA A 726 26.95 -26.07 -2.48
N VAL A 727 28.28 -26.19 -2.49
CA VAL A 727 29.11 -26.54 -1.33
C VAL A 727 29.96 -25.33 -0.92
N ALA A 728 29.99 -25.04 0.37
CA ALA A 728 30.63 -23.83 0.89
C ALA A 728 32.17 -23.81 0.76
N THR A 729 32.83 -24.93 0.49
CA THR A 729 34.31 -25.03 0.46
C THR A 729 34.92 -24.14 -0.64
N LYS A 730 35.67 -23.08 -0.26
CA LYS A 730 36.29 -22.13 -1.19
C LYS A 730 37.17 -22.79 -2.28
N ALA A 731 37.93 -23.83 -1.93
CA ALA A 731 38.76 -24.56 -2.89
C ALA A 731 37.97 -25.16 -4.06
N LYS A 732 36.68 -25.48 -3.84
CA LYS A 732 35.79 -25.99 -4.88
C LYS A 732 35.09 -24.88 -5.68
N ARG A 733 35.34 -23.60 -5.41
CA ARG A 733 34.66 -22.48 -6.08
C ARG A 733 35.41 -21.89 -7.27
N GLN A 734 36.63 -22.35 -7.57
CA GLN A 734 37.46 -21.77 -8.65
C GLN A 734 36.68 -21.63 -9.96
N GLY A 735 36.59 -20.38 -10.47
CA GLY A 735 35.87 -20.03 -11.70
C GLY A 735 34.34 -20.15 -11.64
N ARG A 736 33.73 -20.34 -10.46
CA ARG A 736 32.30 -20.63 -10.28
C ARG A 736 31.62 -19.72 -9.26
N ILE A 737 30.30 -19.77 -9.26
CA ILE A 737 29.44 -19.05 -8.31
C ILE A 737 28.92 -20.03 -7.27
N PHE A 738 29.20 -19.76 -6.00
CA PHE A 738 28.55 -20.47 -4.90
C PHE A 738 27.15 -19.92 -4.69
N ILE A 739 26.15 -20.79 -4.80
CA ILE A 739 24.77 -20.47 -4.42
C ILE A 739 24.68 -20.64 -2.91
N ASP A 740 24.88 -19.57 -2.14
CA ASP A 740 24.82 -19.61 -0.68
C ASP A 740 23.37 -19.71 -0.20
N TRP A 741 22.92 -20.95 -0.04
CA TRP A 741 21.62 -21.29 0.55
C TRP A 741 21.66 -21.35 2.09
N LEU A 742 22.84 -21.26 2.72
CA LEU A 742 22.99 -21.42 4.18
C LEU A 742 22.36 -20.27 4.97
N ARG A 743 22.05 -19.16 4.29
CA ARG A 743 21.27 -18.02 4.82
C ARG A 743 19.87 -18.41 5.28
N ASN A 744 19.40 -19.59 4.91
CA ASN A 744 18.06 -20.11 5.20
C ASN A 744 18.03 -21.08 6.40
N GLN A 745 19.09 -21.12 7.20
CA GLN A 745 19.13 -21.89 8.44
C GLN A 745 18.70 -21.03 9.64
N ARG A 746 18.11 -21.67 10.65
CA ARG A 746 17.81 -21.01 11.93
C ARG A 746 19.07 -20.39 12.53
N GLY A 747 19.03 -19.10 12.86
CA GLY A 747 20.19 -18.35 13.36
C GLY A 747 21.06 -17.68 12.31
N ALA A 748 20.88 -18.01 11.02
CA ALA A 748 21.60 -17.36 9.94
C ALA A 748 21.05 -15.96 9.67
N THR A 749 21.93 -15.09 9.16
CA THR A 749 21.58 -13.72 8.81
C THR A 749 22.12 -13.36 7.43
N ALA A 750 21.45 -12.40 6.80
CA ALA A 750 21.86 -11.76 5.57
C ALA A 750 21.71 -10.25 5.70
N VAL A 751 22.54 -9.50 4.96
CA VAL A 751 22.50 -8.03 4.98
C VAL A 751 21.10 -7.52 4.59
N MET A 752 20.64 -6.51 5.32
CA MET A 752 19.32 -5.92 5.10
C MET A 752 19.32 -4.92 3.94
N PRO A 753 18.18 -4.79 3.23
CA PRO A 753 17.97 -3.70 2.27
C PRO A 753 18.33 -2.35 2.88
N TYR A 754 19.03 -1.54 2.08
CA TYR A 754 19.56 -0.21 2.40
C TYR A 754 20.63 -0.17 3.51
N SER A 755 21.05 -1.30 4.07
CA SER A 755 22.18 -1.34 5.01
C SER A 755 23.49 -0.98 4.28
N ALA A 756 24.28 -0.10 4.89
CA ALA A 756 25.65 0.15 4.48
C ALA A 756 26.52 -1.11 4.66
N ARG A 757 27.61 -1.18 3.89
CA ARG A 757 28.65 -2.22 3.96
C ARG A 757 29.94 -1.60 4.45
N ALA A 758 30.67 -2.31 5.32
CA ALA A 758 31.99 -1.95 5.81
C ALA A 758 33.08 -2.16 4.73
N ARG A 759 32.92 -1.52 3.57
CA ARG A 759 33.75 -1.65 2.36
C ARG A 759 34.19 -0.29 1.79
N ALA A 760 35.12 -0.32 0.83
CA ALA A 760 35.59 0.85 0.06
C ALA A 760 34.40 1.65 -0.49
N GLY A 761 34.32 2.95 -0.20
CA GLY A 761 33.25 3.83 -0.67
C GLY A 761 31.91 3.75 0.08
N ALA A 762 31.81 2.99 1.17
CA ALA A 762 30.56 2.80 1.93
C ALA A 762 29.35 2.39 1.06
N PRO A 763 29.46 1.33 0.24
CA PRO A 763 28.38 0.89 -0.60
C PRO A 763 27.22 0.36 0.25
N VAL A 764 26.03 0.30 -0.34
CA VAL A 764 24.80 -0.13 0.34
C VAL A 764 24.20 -1.34 -0.36
N ALA A 765 23.51 -2.19 0.40
CA ALA A 765 22.70 -3.24 -0.18
C ALA A 765 21.43 -2.62 -0.78
N ALA A 766 21.24 -2.67 -2.10
CA ALA A 766 20.22 -1.87 -2.79
C ALA A 766 19.23 -2.75 -3.57
N PRO A 767 17.92 -2.65 -3.28
CA PRO A 767 16.87 -3.21 -4.13
C PRO A 767 16.95 -2.73 -5.58
N VAL A 768 16.75 -3.66 -6.52
CA VAL A 768 16.70 -3.38 -7.96
C VAL A 768 15.58 -4.20 -8.62
N ALA A 769 15.02 -3.67 -9.71
CA ALA A 769 14.13 -4.45 -10.57
C ALA A 769 14.95 -5.41 -11.46
N TRP A 770 14.37 -6.52 -11.90
CA TRP A 770 15.09 -7.51 -12.73
C TRP A 770 15.62 -6.91 -14.03
N ARG A 771 14.80 -6.14 -14.76
CA ARG A 771 15.23 -5.39 -15.96
C ARG A 771 16.29 -4.34 -15.70
N GLU A 772 16.30 -3.80 -14.49
CA GLU A 772 17.26 -2.79 -14.11
C GLU A 772 18.62 -3.41 -13.85
N LEU A 773 18.65 -4.60 -13.23
CA LEU A 773 19.87 -5.35 -12.93
C LEU A 773 20.76 -5.50 -14.16
N ASP A 774 20.18 -5.78 -15.33
CA ASP A 774 20.92 -5.92 -16.60
C ASP A 774 21.81 -4.73 -16.92
N LYS A 775 21.36 -3.52 -16.58
CA LYS A 775 22.03 -2.24 -16.87
C LYS A 775 23.05 -1.85 -15.80
N VAL A 776 23.09 -2.56 -14.68
CA VAL A 776 24.05 -2.29 -13.59
C VAL A 776 25.36 -3.02 -13.87
N ASP A 777 26.47 -2.31 -13.74
CA ASP A 777 27.83 -2.79 -14.00
C ASP A 777 28.57 -3.29 -12.73
N THR A 778 28.05 -2.98 -11.54
CA THR A 778 28.65 -3.39 -10.26
C THR A 778 27.63 -3.72 -9.17
N ALA A 779 27.94 -4.70 -8.31
CA ALA A 779 27.17 -5.03 -7.11
C ALA A 779 27.21 -3.94 -6.02
N ALA A 780 28.04 -2.90 -6.19
CA ALA A 780 28.27 -1.82 -5.25
C ALA A 780 27.96 -0.44 -5.88
N ARG A 781 26.88 -0.38 -6.67
CA ARG A 781 26.52 0.81 -7.48
C ARG A 781 26.19 2.05 -6.65
N TRP A 782 25.53 1.86 -5.52
CA TRP A 782 25.11 2.94 -4.63
C TRP A 782 25.83 2.88 -3.29
N THR A 783 25.97 4.05 -2.69
CA THR A 783 26.67 4.32 -1.44
C THR A 783 25.79 5.14 -0.50
N ILE A 784 26.27 5.39 0.71
CA ILE A 784 25.55 6.27 1.65
C ILE A 784 25.42 7.73 1.15
N ARG A 785 26.20 8.14 0.13
CA ARG A 785 26.07 9.47 -0.49
C ARG A 785 24.83 9.58 -1.38
N ASP A 786 24.31 8.46 -1.87
CA ASP A 786 23.24 8.40 -2.86
C ASP A 786 21.85 8.33 -2.20
N ALA A 787 21.72 8.91 -1.00
CA ALA A 787 20.52 8.81 -0.17
C ALA A 787 19.25 9.32 -0.86
N GLU A 788 19.36 10.43 -1.61
CA GLU A 788 18.23 10.99 -2.37
C GLU A 788 17.82 10.08 -3.53
N GLU A 789 18.79 9.60 -4.32
CA GLU A 789 18.52 8.71 -5.44
C GLU A 789 17.85 7.43 -4.95
N LEU A 790 18.31 6.86 -3.83
CA LEU A 790 17.71 5.66 -3.24
C LEU A 790 16.25 5.88 -2.78
N LEU A 791 15.93 7.07 -2.25
CA LEU A 791 14.56 7.44 -1.88
C LEU A 791 13.66 7.57 -3.11
N GLU A 792 14.11 8.29 -4.14
CA GLU A 792 13.38 8.45 -5.39
C GLU A 792 13.11 7.10 -6.07
N ARG A 793 14.15 6.24 -6.11
CA ARG A 793 14.06 4.89 -6.68
C ARG A 793 13.04 4.03 -5.95
N ALA A 794 13.00 4.07 -4.63
CA ALA A 794 12.04 3.29 -3.84
C ALA A 794 10.58 3.67 -4.13
N ALA A 795 10.32 4.91 -4.55
CA ALA A 795 9.00 5.39 -4.97
C ALA A 795 8.66 5.08 -6.44
N SER A 796 9.64 4.65 -7.24
CA SER A 796 9.47 4.37 -8.67
C SER A 796 8.50 3.21 -8.93
N ALA A 797 7.86 3.22 -10.11
CA ALA A 797 6.94 2.16 -10.52
C ALA A 797 7.59 0.77 -10.55
N GLY A 798 8.90 0.69 -10.86
CA GLY A 798 9.65 -0.57 -10.93
C GLY A 798 9.98 -1.20 -9.58
N LEU A 799 10.04 -0.41 -8.50
CA LEU A 799 10.28 -0.91 -7.13
C LEU A 799 9.04 -0.86 -6.24
N ARG A 800 7.90 -0.39 -6.77
CA ARG A 800 6.62 -0.44 -6.06
C ARG A 800 6.27 -1.89 -5.73
N GLY A 801 6.12 -2.18 -4.43
CA GLY A 801 5.85 -3.54 -3.94
C GLY A 801 7.06 -4.48 -3.97
N TRP A 802 8.28 -3.96 -4.12
CA TRP A 802 9.49 -4.78 -4.08
C TRP A 802 9.57 -5.61 -2.79
N GLY A 803 9.85 -6.90 -2.96
CA GLY A 803 9.99 -7.84 -1.85
C GLY A 803 8.69 -8.19 -1.14
N VAL A 804 7.54 -7.90 -1.74
CA VAL A 804 6.21 -8.31 -1.25
C VAL A 804 5.61 -9.34 -2.21
N ALA A 805 5.30 -10.52 -1.69
CA ALA A 805 4.54 -11.56 -2.39
C ALA A 805 3.79 -12.40 -1.35
N ASP A 806 2.53 -12.75 -1.63
CA ASP A 806 1.82 -13.75 -0.83
C ASP A 806 1.98 -15.13 -1.48
N GLN A 807 2.93 -15.89 -0.95
CA GLN A 807 3.27 -17.20 -1.47
C GLN A 807 3.75 -18.12 -0.32
N ILE A 808 3.42 -19.40 -0.44
CA ILE A 808 3.86 -20.43 0.51
C ILE A 808 4.98 -21.25 -0.12
N LEU A 809 5.81 -21.86 0.72
CA LEU A 809 6.81 -22.82 0.25
C LEU A 809 6.10 -23.97 -0.51
N PRO A 810 6.49 -24.29 -1.75
CA PRO A 810 5.89 -25.38 -2.51
C PRO A 810 6.30 -26.74 -1.93
N ASP A 811 5.41 -27.72 -2.09
CA ASP A 811 5.65 -29.13 -1.76
C ASP A 811 6.28 -29.81 -2.99
N VAL A 812 7.61 -29.83 -3.05
CA VAL A 812 8.44 -30.34 -4.17
C VAL A 812 9.67 -31.08 -3.68
#